data_AF-A0A7X8MEY4-F1
#
_entry.id   AF-A0A7X8MEY4-F1
#
_cell.length_a   1.000
_cell.length_b   1.000
_cell.length_c   1.000
_cell.angle_alpha   90.00
_cell.angle_beta   90.00
_cell.angle_gamma   90.00
#
_symmetry.space_group_name_H-M   'P 1'
#
loop_
_entity.id
_entity.type
_entity.pdbx_description
1 polymer ?
#
loop_
_entity_poly.entity_id
_entity_poly.type
_entity_poly.pdbx_seq_one_letter_code
_entity_poly.pdbx_strand_id
1 'polypeptide(L)'
;MRKIICFLLFAALVTNFGLSVAQTRAASLEDQRLFINELMASNKNTIRDGDIGDPKHGTLGGAYSDWIELYNASSESVDLTGYSISDDGATWVFPKGNIPPKGYLIIWASDKDKVTSDGQLHTNFKLSTDGEIIVLKTPDGEVVDSVSYGRLADDESYGRSTDGGKEFLIFSQPTPNESNDNSQTIVLEPVFSHKAGFYTDEFELELSSSQEDTKIYYTLDGSDPKPGDTRTFEYSGKIKIKSRAGEPNVLSMINTGDYYWDPPLGEVFKGTTVKAVAVRSDGKVSRIVTCSYFVDPDMMTRYSLPVISIVTDEENLFDKNTGIYLNSNKSGADWERPAHIEFFEEDGTLGFSHYCGIRLHGGGSKGFGQKSLRLYADRGYDYKEKFSYNIFPGLKDKVTGKSITDFKRLILRNSGNDWSHSMFRDGLMHRFVSHLKLDTQAYRPSVVFINGEYWGVHNIRERYDNIYFASHYNLDKKKVALLEVTYYGSLVVNEGTEEDAKAYTNEIVNFLKSNDITQKDNYEYIKTKMDVDNFIDYQVANIFFANGDWPQNNVSMWKYKTEDGLYHPEAPYGQDGRWRWIIKDTDFGFAGPIMGADGITHDTLNHATENTKYEWAVFLFKKLLENSEFRNAFINRMADYLNTCFEPQLIIDTIDEMKDAIASSIPEHNARWQAISDWDGEVELMRTFAKERPGYVVDHIINKFSSFGVTDTYSIKLETDTSKGFIRINSIDLRASTRGVNIPESWTGNYFKGVPLTIKAIPEDGYVFDRWEGTAETSDTLVLMPTEDVNLKAVFKKDSSTECKITGYVEPDLISTAADIKSNFKIEVLDLNVSALTDEDGYFELSVPQSNTGYDFKVSKTNYLSREIRKDIVLGDMALSSKESPLILWAGDIEIDGHSNGAINMSDIVEMIKVFDTTPIDAEYNADMDFNKDNAINLKDILIVIKHFNTTSNNYK
;
A
#
# COMPACT_ATOMS: atom_id res chain seq x y z
N MET A 1 29.85 10.68 10.41
CA MET A 1 31.31 10.83 10.28
C MET A 1 31.98 10.02 11.40
N ARG A 2 32.66 8.90 11.03
CA ARG A 2 33.64 8.08 11.81
C ARG A 2 33.07 7.21 12.97
N LYS A 3 33.39 5.91 13.14
CA LYS A 3 34.31 4.90 12.53
C LYS A 3 33.88 3.54 13.17
N ILE A 4 33.54 2.46 12.45
CA ILE A 4 34.35 1.36 11.88
C ILE A 4 35.46 0.80 12.82
N ILE A 5 35.50 -0.54 12.91
CA ILE A 5 36.60 -1.49 13.19
C ILE A 5 36.46 -2.28 14.51
N CYS A 6 36.01 -3.54 14.40
CA CYS A 6 36.37 -4.64 15.32
C CYS A 6 36.48 -5.94 14.53
N PHE A 7 37.68 -6.17 13.99
CA PHE A 7 38.17 -7.47 13.52
C PHE A 7 39.61 -7.59 14.03
N LEU A 8 39.99 -8.80 14.46
CA LEU A 8 41.32 -9.27 14.89
C LEU A 8 41.71 -8.99 16.35
N LEU A 9 41.60 -10.04 17.19
CA LEU A 9 42.71 -10.66 17.94
C LEU A 9 42.10 -11.57 19.03
N PHE A 10 42.31 -12.87 18.94
CA PHE A 10 43.09 -13.63 19.94
C PHE A 10 43.13 -15.12 19.56
N ALA A 11 44.27 -15.54 19.02
CA ALA A 11 44.72 -16.92 19.05
C ALA A 11 46.04 -16.95 19.84
N ALA A 12 46.18 -18.01 20.64
CA ALA A 12 47.37 -18.55 21.31
C ALA A 12 47.51 -18.36 22.83
N LEU A 13 47.73 -19.54 23.46
CA LEU A 13 48.33 -19.84 24.77
C LEU A 13 47.41 -19.88 26.00
N VAL A 14 46.85 -21.07 26.26
CA VAL A 14 47.08 -21.78 27.54
C VAL A 14 47.29 -23.27 27.27
N THR A 15 48.49 -23.76 27.54
CA THR A 15 48.77 -25.16 27.86
C THR A 15 49.09 -25.22 29.36
N ASN A 16 48.45 -26.11 30.14
CA ASN A 16 49.02 -27.37 30.63
C ASN A 16 48.28 -27.97 31.86
N PHE A 17 48.13 -29.31 31.85
CA PHE A 17 47.75 -30.26 32.92
C PHE A 17 46.36 -30.10 33.58
N GLY A 18 45.43 -31.06 33.58
CA GLY A 18 45.41 -32.47 33.16
C GLY A 18 44.35 -33.19 34.01
N LEU A 19 43.48 -34.02 33.42
CA LEU A 19 42.78 -35.13 34.11
C LEU A 19 42.02 -36.03 33.12
N SER A 20 42.27 -37.33 33.31
CA SER A 20 41.62 -38.56 32.84
C SER A 20 40.98 -38.62 31.45
N VAL A 21 41.58 -39.48 30.63
CA VAL A 21 41.00 -40.18 29.49
C VAL A 21 39.69 -40.86 29.92
N ALA A 22 38.56 -40.28 29.55
CA ALA A 22 37.33 -41.01 29.31
C ALA A 22 37.22 -41.19 27.79
N GLN A 23 37.35 -42.43 27.38
CA GLN A 23 37.35 -42.89 26.01
C GLN A 23 35.95 -42.75 25.42
N THR A 24 35.58 -41.58 24.89
CA THR A 24 34.44 -41.44 23.99
C THR A 24 34.93 -41.68 22.57
N ARG A 25 34.42 -42.75 21.97
CA ARG A 25 34.70 -43.20 20.61
C ARG A 25 34.59 -42.03 19.64
N ALA A 26 35.66 -41.79 18.88
CA ALA A 26 35.50 -41.28 17.53
C ALA A 26 34.65 -42.31 16.76
N ALA A 27 33.38 -42.00 16.56
CA ALA A 27 32.57 -42.70 15.56
C ALA A 27 33.18 -42.36 14.20
N SER A 28 33.47 -43.40 13.43
CA SER A 28 33.93 -43.32 12.06
C SER A 28 33.00 -42.46 11.21
N LEU A 29 33.58 -41.52 10.46
CA LEU A 29 32.96 -40.85 9.31
C LEU A 29 32.90 -41.82 8.09
N GLU A 30 32.25 -42.97 8.30
CA GLU A 30 31.70 -43.89 7.30
C GLU A 30 30.44 -44.45 7.98
N ASP A 31 29.21 -44.21 7.55
CA ASP A 31 28.64 -44.01 6.22
C ASP A 31 27.29 -43.28 6.45
N GLN A 32 27.11 -42.03 6.00
CA GLN A 32 25.81 -41.34 6.15
C GLN A 32 24.79 -42.12 5.31
N ARG A 33 23.79 -42.72 5.96
CA ARG A 33 22.88 -43.69 5.31
C ARG A 33 21.64 -43.07 4.71
N LEU A 34 21.28 -41.88 5.17
CA LEU A 34 20.03 -41.22 4.85
C LEU A 34 20.31 -39.77 4.46
N PHE A 35 19.74 -39.38 3.32
CA PHE A 35 19.97 -38.07 2.71
C PHE A 35 18.64 -37.40 2.42
N ILE A 36 18.58 -36.09 2.59
CA ILE A 36 17.60 -35.26 1.88
C ILE A 36 18.08 -35.23 0.43
N ASN A 37 17.31 -35.87 -0.46
CA ASN A 37 17.74 -36.18 -1.82
C ASN A 37 17.27 -35.13 -2.83
N GLU A 38 16.03 -34.69 -2.69
CA GLU A 38 15.38 -33.74 -3.59
C GLU A 38 14.23 -33.05 -2.86
N LEU A 39 13.93 -31.80 -3.20
CA LEU A 39 12.76 -31.08 -2.67
C LEU A 39 12.17 -30.16 -3.73
N MET A 40 10.88 -29.86 -3.62
CA MET A 40 10.17 -28.92 -4.50
C MET A 40 9.25 -28.03 -3.69
N ALA A 41 9.50 -26.72 -3.75
CA ALA A 41 8.78 -25.72 -2.98
C ALA A 41 7.56 -25.09 -3.68
N SER A 42 7.34 -25.38 -4.98
CA SER A 42 6.11 -25.02 -5.68
C SER A 42 5.76 -26.07 -6.72
N ASN A 43 5.00 -27.06 -6.28
CA ASN A 43 4.51 -28.13 -7.16
C ASN A 43 3.20 -27.67 -7.81
N LYS A 44 3.18 -27.50 -9.15
CA LYS A 44 1.95 -27.14 -9.88
C LYS A 44 1.44 -28.28 -10.73
N ASN A 45 2.34 -29.09 -11.31
CA ASN A 45 1.99 -30.14 -12.26
C ASN A 45 2.82 -31.41 -12.10
N THR A 46 3.93 -31.40 -11.36
CA THR A 46 4.89 -32.51 -11.28
C THR A 46 4.27 -33.80 -10.77
N ILE A 47 3.72 -33.79 -9.55
CA ILE A 47 3.14 -35.00 -8.92
C ILE A 47 2.05 -34.61 -7.92
N ARG A 48 0.93 -35.33 -7.90
CA ARG A 48 -0.13 -35.08 -6.89
C ARG A 48 0.15 -35.87 -5.63
N ASP A 49 -0.30 -35.30 -4.51
CA ASP A 49 -0.03 -35.84 -3.19
C ASP A 49 -0.74 -37.16 -2.91
N GLY A 50 -1.79 -37.52 -3.67
CA GLY A 50 -2.52 -38.79 -3.50
C GLY A 50 -3.55 -38.78 -2.38
N ASP A 51 -3.74 -37.65 -1.69
CA ASP A 51 -4.69 -37.50 -0.58
C ASP A 51 -6.14 -37.50 -1.09
N ILE A 52 -6.69 -38.68 -1.34
CA ILE A 52 -8.08 -38.87 -1.80
C ILE A 52 -9.13 -38.41 -0.79
N GLY A 53 -8.72 -38.19 0.47
CA GLY A 53 -9.55 -37.62 1.53
C GLY A 53 -9.60 -36.08 1.50
N ASP A 54 -8.85 -35.42 0.61
CA ASP A 54 -8.88 -33.98 0.45
C ASP A 54 -10.26 -33.51 -0.07
N PRO A 55 -10.99 -32.64 0.67
CA PRO A 55 -12.35 -32.24 0.29
C PRO A 55 -12.42 -31.41 -0.99
N LYS A 56 -11.29 -30.82 -1.43
CA LYS A 56 -11.21 -30.01 -2.65
C LYS A 56 -10.66 -30.80 -3.84
N HIS A 57 -9.67 -31.66 -3.61
CA HIS A 57 -8.90 -32.31 -4.70
C HIS A 57 -8.90 -33.84 -4.65
N GLY A 58 -9.59 -34.47 -3.70
CA GLY A 58 -9.53 -35.92 -3.52
C GLY A 58 -9.97 -36.74 -4.75
N THR A 59 -10.96 -36.24 -5.51
CA THR A 59 -11.42 -36.88 -6.76
C THR A 59 -10.41 -36.78 -7.92
N LEU A 60 -9.39 -35.92 -7.79
CA LEU A 60 -8.30 -35.76 -8.75
C LEU A 60 -7.04 -36.52 -8.31
N GLY A 61 -7.11 -37.30 -7.22
CA GLY A 61 -5.95 -37.97 -6.65
C GLY A 61 -5.09 -37.04 -5.79
N GLY A 62 -5.70 -36.07 -5.10
CA GLY A 62 -5.01 -35.17 -4.18
C GLY A 62 -4.55 -33.84 -4.78
N ALA A 63 -3.93 -33.00 -3.96
CA ALA A 63 -3.43 -31.68 -4.34
C ALA A 63 -2.00 -31.74 -4.89
N TYR A 64 -1.56 -30.74 -5.64
CA TYR A 64 -0.13 -30.55 -5.90
C TYR A 64 0.50 -29.88 -4.69
N SER A 65 0.91 -30.69 -3.72
CA SER A 65 1.57 -30.24 -2.50
C SER A 65 3.08 -30.19 -2.70
N ASP A 66 3.74 -29.26 -2.01
CA ASP A 66 5.21 -29.20 -1.93
C ASP A 66 5.73 -30.48 -1.28
N TRP A 67 6.97 -30.85 -1.57
CA TRP A 67 7.49 -32.13 -1.10
C TRP A 67 8.99 -32.14 -0.85
N ILE A 68 9.40 -33.05 0.02
CA ILE A 68 10.78 -33.38 0.36
C ILE A 68 10.94 -34.88 0.18
N GLU A 69 11.99 -35.30 -0.50
CA GLU A 69 12.34 -36.70 -0.69
C GLU A 69 13.56 -37.08 0.14
N LEU A 70 13.48 -38.21 0.82
CA LEU A 70 14.60 -38.85 1.49
C LEU A 70 15.09 -40.07 0.72
N TYR A 71 16.41 -40.23 0.62
CA TYR A 71 17.06 -41.39 0.00
C TYR A 71 17.86 -42.21 1.02
N ASN A 72 17.66 -43.52 1.02
CA ASN A 72 18.42 -44.47 1.83
C ASN A 72 19.57 -45.09 1.01
N ALA A 73 20.79 -44.60 1.23
CA ALA A 73 21.99 -45.11 0.57
C ALA A 73 22.48 -46.46 1.11
N SER A 74 21.92 -46.98 2.20
CA SER A 74 22.39 -48.23 2.81
C SER A 74 21.82 -49.49 2.16
N SER A 75 22.38 -50.64 2.53
CA SER A 75 21.90 -51.98 2.11
C SER A 75 20.77 -52.52 2.98
N GLU A 76 20.37 -51.81 4.03
CA GLU A 76 19.34 -52.22 4.98
C GLU A 76 18.18 -51.20 4.98
N SER A 77 16.99 -51.61 5.41
CA SER A 77 15.87 -50.66 5.56
C SER A 77 16.09 -49.73 6.75
N VAL A 78 15.69 -48.46 6.60
CA VAL A 78 15.76 -47.45 7.67
C VAL A 78 14.36 -47.11 8.17
N ASP A 79 14.12 -47.35 9.46
CA ASP A 79 12.91 -46.93 10.17
C ASP A 79 13.07 -45.48 10.67
N LEU A 80 12.14 -44.62 10.28
CA LEU A 80 12.12 -43.19 10.60
C LEU A 80 11.27 -42.87 11.83
N THR A 81 10.69 -43.86 12.52
CA THR A 81 9.83 -43.61 13.68
C THR A 81 10.58 -42.77 14.73
N GLY A 82 10.02 -41.59 15.05
CA GLY A 82 10.60 -40.65 16.02
C GLY A 82 11.69 -39.72 15.49
N TYR A 83 12.11 -39.86 14.22
CA TYR A 83 12.95 -38.84 13.56
C TYR A 83 12.16 -37.53 13.46
N SER A 84 12.84 -36.41 13.21
CA SER A 84 12.19 -35.13 12.95
C SER A 84 12.73 -34.45 11.70
N ILE A 85 11.85 -33.78 10.95
CA ILE A 85 12.19 -32.88 9.85
C ILE A 85 11.67 -31.47 10.16
N SER A 86 12.49 -30.45 9.94
CA SER A 86 12.15 -29.05 10.25
C SER A 86 12.50 -28.12 9.10
N ASP A 87 11.73 -27.04 8.95
CA ASP A 87 12.08 -25.84 8.20
C ASP A 87 12.59 -24.73 9.18
N ASP A 88 12.64 -23.48 8.73
CA ASP A 88 13.09 -22.34 9.55
C ASP A 88 12.11 -21.95 10.67
N GLY A 89 10.86 -22.43 10.66
CA GLY A 89 9.79 -22.00 11.56
C GLY A 89 9.06 -23.10 12.35
N ALA A 90 9.17 -24.35 11.92
CA ALA A 90 8.41 -25.49 12.42
C ALA A 90 9.24 -26.79 12.44
N THR A 91 8.87 -27.71 13.32
CA THR A 91 9.46 -29.06 13.38
C THR A 91 8.33 -30.09 13.37
N TRP A 92 8.48 -31.11 12.54
CA TRP A 92 7.54 -32.21 12.39
C TRP A 92 8.21 -33.54 12.73
N VAL A 93 7.58 -34.36 13.57
CA VAL A 93 8.12 -35.66 14.02
C VAL A 93 7.45 -36.78 13.26
N PHE A 94 8.25 -37.68 12.68
CA PHE A 94 7.77 -38.83 11.94
C PHE A 94 7.00 -39.80 12.88
N PRO A 95 5.68 -39.97 12.68
CA PRO A 95 4.89 -40.88 13.51
C PRO A 95 5.17 -42.36 13.17
N LYS A 96 5.60 -42.61 11.93
CA LYS A 96 6.08 -43.88 11.37
C LYS A 96 6.69 -43.60 9.99
N GLY A 97 7.54 -44.49 9.50
CA GLY A 97 8.06 -44.42 8.13
C GLY A 97 9.18 -45.44 7.94
N ASN A 98 9.27 -46.06 6.77
CA ASN A 98 10.35 -47.01 6.48
C ASN A 98 10.82 -46.83 5.05
N ILE A 99 12.12 -46.64 4.87
CA ILE A 99 12.74 -46.49 3.55
C ILE A 99 13.52 -47.78 3.24
N PRO A 100 13.17 -48.54 2.18
CA PRO A 100 13.89 -49.75 1.83
C PRO A 100 15.34 -49.45 1.41
N PRO A 101 16.22 -50.46 1.38
CA PRO A 101 17.58 -50.30 0.86
C PRO A 101 17.57 -49.67 -0.53
N LYS A 102 18.40 -48.64 -0.76
CA LYS A 102 18.47 -47.91 -2.05
C LYS A 102 17.13 -47.30 -2.50
N GLY A 103 16.19 -47.12 -1.57
CA GLY A 103 14.86 -46.59 -1.84
C GLY A 103 14.70 -45.12 -1.49
N TYR A 104 13.56 -44.58 -1.91
CA TYR A 104 13.14 -43.19 -1.73
C TYR A 104 11.86 -43.12 -0.89
N LEU A 105 11.63 -41.98 -0.25
CA LEU A 105 10.37 -41.68 0.43
C LEU A 105 10.05 -40.20 0.32
N ILE A 106 8.87 -39.90 -0.21
CA ILE A 106 8.30 -38.55 -0.25
C ILE A 106 7.60 -38.21 1.06
N ILE A 107 7.87 -37.02 1.55
CA ILE A 107 7.14 -36.32 2.60
C ILE A 107 6.51 -35.07 1.99
N TRP A 108 5.19 -34.94 2.10
CA TRP A 108 4.46 -33.78 1.59
C TRP A 108 4.53 -32.63 2.59
N ALA A 109 5.16 -31.52 2.19
CA ALA A 109 5.17 -30.27 2.94
C ALA A 109 3.89 -29.49 2.65
N SER A 110 2.76 -30.00 3.14
CA SER A 110 1.42 -29.53 2.73
C SER A 110 0.69 -28.67 3.77
N ASP A 111 1.24 -28.53 4.98
CA ASP A 111 0.56 -27.93 6.14
C ASP A 111 -0.78 -28.61 6.46
N LYS A 112 -0.80 -29.95 6.39
CA LYS A 112 -1.99 -30.77 6.71
C LYS A 112 -1.84 -31.56 8.01
N ASP A 113 -0.61 -31.67 8.53
CA ASP A 113 -0.22 -32.38 9.76
C ASP A 113 -0.94 -33.72 9.97
N LYS A 114 -0.73 -34.66 9.04
CA LYS A 114 -1.44 -35.94 9.06
C LYS A 114 -0.69 -37.08 8.39
N VAL A 115 -1.16 -38.29 8.69
CA VAL A 115 -0.88 -39.48 7.90
C VAL A 115 -2.18 -39.94 7.24
N THR A 116 -2.18 -40.05 5.92
CA THR A 116 -3.36 -40.51 5.18
C THR A 116 -3.60 -42.01 5.39
N SER A 117 -4.78 -42.50 4.98
CA SER A 117 -5.16 -43.92 5.14
C SER A 117 -4.25 -44.89 4.38
N ASP A 118 -3.64 -44.44 3.28
CA ASP A 118 -2.65 -45.17 2.49
C ASP A 118 -1.21 -44.94 2.96
N GLY A 119 -1.01 -44.15 4.02
CA GLY A 119 0.25 -44.04 4.75
C GLY A 119 1.15 -42.88 4.31
N GLN A 120 0.66 -41.96 3.48
CA GLN A 120 1.41 -40.78 3.04
C GLN A 120 1.61 -39.81 4.19
N LEU A 121 2.79 -39.19 4.23
CA LEU A 121 3.23 -38.34 5.32
C LEU A 121 3.06 -36.87 4.93
N HIS A 122 2.30 -36.11 5.72
CA HIS A 122 2.07 -34.69 5.51
C HIS A 122 2.53 -33.89 6.72
N THR A 123 3.47 -32.97 6.52
CA THR A 123 3.97 -32.10 7.59
C THR A 123 2.95 -31.02 7.98
N ASN A 124 3.26 -30.33 9.09
CA ASN A 124 2.57 -29.15 9.60
C ASN A 124 3.15 -27.83 9.06
N PHE A 125 3.84 -27.88 7.91
CA PHE A 125 4.42 -26.70 7.27
C PHE A 125 4.42 -26.85 5.74
N LYS A 126 4.76 -25.78 5.04
CA LYS A 126 5.00 -25.73 3.59
C LYS A 126 6.39 -25.21 3.31
N LEU A 127 6.87 -25.44 2.10
CA LEU A 127 8.18 -24.96 1.69
C LEU A 127 8.14 -23.53 1.14
N SER A 128 9.17 -22.75 1.42
CA SER A 128 9.35 -21.39 0.88
C SER A 128 9.91 -21.43 -0.54
N THR A 129 9.30 -20.71 -1.49
CA THR A 129 9.83 -20.58 -2.86
C THR A 129 11.04 -19.64 -2.96
N ASP A 130 11.30 -18.82 -1.96
CA ASP A 130 12.46 -17.93 -1.91
C ASP A 130 13.70 -18.59 -1.25
N GLY A 131 13.54 -19.82 -0.72
CA GLY A 131 14.59 -20.60 -0.07
C GLY A 131 14.49 -20.60 1.46
N GLU A 132 14.98 -21.68 2.08
CA GLU A 132 15.06 -21.91 3.54
C GLU A 132 16.01 -23.08 3.85
N ILE A 133 16.13 -23.46 5.13
CA ILE A 133 16.94 -24.61 5.56
C ILE A 133 16.01 -25.76 6.00
N ILE A 134 16.23 -26.95 5.43
CA ILE A 134 15.59 -28.19 5.87
C ILE A 134 16.58 -29.03 6.65
N VAL A 135 16.19 -29.47 7.85
CA VAL A 135 17.04 -30.27 8.74
C VAL A 135 16.35 -31.56 9.13
N LEU A 136 17.03 -32.69 8.91
CA LEU A 136 16.61 -34.02 9.34
C LEU A 136 17.42 -34.43 10.57
N LYS A 137 16.74 -34.86 11.65
CA LYS A 137 17.35 -35.29 12.90
C LYS A 137 16.86 -36.66 13.35
N THR A 138 17.71 -37.37 14.06
CA THR A 138 17.36 -38.61 14.78
C THR A 138 16.49 -38.32 16.02
N PRO A 139 15.86 -39.33 16.64
CA PRO A 139 15.04 -39.15 17.84
C PRO A 139 15.79 -38.58 19.06
N ASP A 140 17.10 -38.76 19.13
CA ASP A 140 17.99 -38.20 20.15
C ASP A 140 18.50 -36.78 19.81
N GLY A 141 18.11 -36.23 18.66
CA GLY A 141 18.36 -34.85 18.26
C GLY A 141 19.63 -34.61 17.45
N GLU A 142 20.37 -35.66 17.08
CA GLU A 142 21.54 -35.58 16.22
C GLU A 142 21.12 -35.26 14.77
N VAL A 143 21.85 -34.35 14.10
CA VAL A 143 21.56 -33.99 12.71
C VAL A 143 22.04 -35.11 11.78
N VAL A 144 21.10 -35.67 11.03
CA VAL A 144 21.35 -36.71 10.02
C VAL A 144 21.80 -36.07 8.73
N ASP A 145 21.05 -35.07 8.25
CA ASP A 145 21.34 -34.33 7.03
C ASP A 145 20.65 -32.95 7.08
N SER A 146 21.15 -32.01 6.30
CA SER A 146 20.52 -30.70 6.15
C SER A 146 20.81 -30.13 4.77
N VAL A 147 19.83 -29.43 4.20
CA VAL A 147 19.99 -28.72 2.94
C VAL A 147 19.48 -27.30 3.10
N SER A 148 20.27 -26.33 2.61
CA SER A 148 19.81 -24.96 2.39
C SER A 148 19.65 -24.79 0.90
N TYR A 149 18.46 -24.37 0.47
CA TYR A 149 18.16 -24.15 -0.94
C TYR A 149 17.78 -22.68 -1.16
N GLY A 150 18.06 -22.19 -2.36
CA GLY A 150 17.68 -20.84 -2.79
C GLY A 150 16.31 -20.82 -3.44
N ARG A 151 16.01 -19.77 -4.18
CA ARG A 151 14.73 -19.65 -4.88
C ARG A 151 14.51 -20.81 -5.87
N LEU A 152 13.33 -21.41 -5.86
CA LEU A 152 12.85 -22.37 -6.87
C LEU A 152 11.62 -21.83 -7.60
N ALA A 153 11.55 -22.00 -8.92
CA ALA A 153 10.35 -21.70 -9.69
C ALA A 153 9.31 -22.83 -9.59
N ASP A 154 8.14 -22.60 -10.20
CA ASP A 154 7.09 -23.62 -10.30
C ASP A 154 7.62 -24.86 -11.03
N ASP A 155 7.38 -26.04 -10.43
CA ASP A 155 7.81 -27.35 -10.91
C ASP A 155 9.34 -27.51 -11.06
N GLU A 156 10.14 -26.63 -10.44
CA GLU A 156 11.58 -26.83 -10.23
C GLU A 156 11.84 -27.49 -8.88
N SER A 157 12.76 -28.44 -8.86
CA SER A 157 13.22 -29.09 -7.62
C SER A 157 14.69 -28.79 -7.35
N TYR A 158 15.08 -28.80 -6.08
CA TYR A 158 16.48 -28.76 -5.67
C TYR A 158 16.90 -30.13 -5.18
N GLY A 159 17.82 -30.77 -5.88
CA GLY A 159 18.22 -32.14 -5.57
C GLY A 159 19.70 -32.39 -5.71
N ARG A 160 20.18 -33.45 -5.08
CA ARG A 160 21.58 -33.89 -5.16
C ARG A 160 21.88 -34.34 -6.59
N SER A 161 23.02 -33.94 -7.17
CA SER A 161 23.38 -34.23 -8.57
C SER A 161 23.46 -35.73 -8.90
N THR A 162 23.69 -36.55 -7.88
CA THR A 162 23.57 -38.02 -7.86
C THR A 162 23.00 -38.41 -6.48
N ASP A 163 22.30 -39.54 -6.36
CA ASP A 163 21.64 -39.90 -5.10
C ASP A 163 22.65 -40.04 -3.94
N GLY A 164 22.42 -39.28 -2.85
CA GLY A 164 23.35 -39.18 -1.73
C GLY A 164 24.69 -38.48 -2.03
N GLY A 165 24.87 -37.91 -3.23
CA GLY A 165 26.03 -37.13 -3.64
C GLY A 165 26.09 -35.76 -2.95
N LYS A 166 27.28 -35.13 -2.87
CA LYS A 166 27.48 -33.89 -2.08
C LYS A 166 26.98 -32.61 -2.74
N GLU A 167 26.92 -32.58 -4.06
CA GLU A 167 26.53 -31.41 -4.84
C GLU A 167 25.01 -31.38 -5.04
N PHE A 168 24.40 -30.20 -4.93
CA PHE A 168 22.98 -29.99 -5.24
C PHE A 168 22.83 -29.08 -6.46
N LEU A 169 21.83 -29.36 -7.27
CA LEU A 169 21.48 -28.63 -8.48
C LEU A 169 19.97 -28.38 -8.50
N ILE A 170 19.56 -27.37 -9.27
CA ILE A 170 18.13 -27.18 -9.56
C ILE A 170 17.78 -28.03 -10.77
N PHE A 171 16.70 -28.81 -10.70
CA PHE A 171 16.19 -29.64 -11.78
C PHE A 171 14.93 -29.02 -12.41
N SER A 172 14.91 -28.97 -13.74
CA SER A 172 13.76 -28.68 -14.58
C SER A 172 12.94 -29.93 -14.95
N GLN A 173 13.48 -31.13 -14.72
CA GLN A 173 12.73 -32.39 -14.67
C GLN A 173 13.06 -33.05 -13.33
N PRO A 174 12.18 -32.87 -12.33
CA PRO A 174 12.29 -33.51 -11.02
C PRO A 174 12.21 -35.03 -11.10
N THR A 175 12.70 -35.73 -10.07
CA THR A 175 12.78 -37.19 -10.02
C THR A 175 12.07 -37.83 -8.82
N PRO A 176 10.80 -37.47 -8.53
CA PRO A 176 10.09 -38.01 -7.37
C PRO A 176 9.96 -39.54 -7.43
N ASN A 177 10.44 -40.22 -6.39
CA ASN A 177 10.55 -41.68 -6.22
C ASN A 177 11.52 -42.38 -7.21
N GLU A 178 12.37 -41.64 -7.90
CA GLU A 178 13.34 -42.17 -8.85
C GLU A 178 14.75 -41.67 -8.54
N SER A 179 15.74 -42.19 -9.24
CA SER A 179 17.14 -41.74 -9.08
C SER A 179 17.34 -40.34 -9.67
N ASN A 180 18.02 -39.47 -8.94
CA ASN A 180 18.41 -38.14 -9.42
C ASN A 180 19.35 -38.19 -10.63
N ASP A 181 19.96 -39.35 -10.93
CA ASP A 181 20.76 -39.56 -12.15
C ASP A 181 19.91 -39.39 -13.43
N ASN A 182 18.58 -39.47 -13.31
CA ASN A 182 17.63 -39.23 -14.41
C ASN A 182 17.15 -37.78 -14.51
N SER A 183 17.59 -36.91 -13.59
CA SER A 183 17.15 -35.52 -13.52
C SER A 183 17.63 -34.68 -14.71
N GLN A 184 16.96 -33.55 -14.94
CA GLN A 184 17.43 -32.54 -15.88
C GLN A 184 17.75 -31.25 -15.15
N THR A 185 19.02 -30.85 -15.11
CA THR A 185 19.47 -29.65 -14.39
C THR A 185 19.25 -28.33 -15.15
N ILE A 186 19.06 -27.24 -14.43
CA ILE A 186 19.02 -25.86 -14.93
C ILE A 186 20.43 -25.32 -15.20
N VAL A 187 20.54 -24.40 -16.16
CA VAL A 187 21.77 -23.66 -16.45
C VAL A 187 21.75 -22.31 -15.71
N LEU A 188 22.79 -22.04 -14.92
CA LEU A 188 22.92 -20.79 -14.14
C LEU A 188 23.02 -19.57 -15.07
N GLU A 189 22.40 -18.47 -14.66
CA GLU A 189 22.43 -17.21 -15.41
C GLU A 189 23.83 -16.57 -15.45
N PRO A 190 24.18 -15.88 -16.55
CA PRO A 190 25.39 -15.06 -16.61
C PRO A 190 25.38 -13.95 -15.55
N VAL A 191 26.49 -13.80 -14.84
CA VAL A 191 26.74 -12.70 -13.91
C VAL A 191 27.46 -11.57 -14.62
N PHE A 192 26.89 -10.37 -14.54
CA PHE A 192 27.45 -9.13 -15.09
C PHE A 192 28.30 -8.44 -14.02
N SER A 193 29.51 -7.98 -14.38
CA SER A 193 30.41 -7.31 -13.42
C SER A 193 29.93 -5.93 -12.97
N HIS A 194 28.99 -5.32 -13.72
CA HIS A 194 28.40 -4.01 -13.42
C HIS A 194 26.88 -4.10 -13.47
N LYS A 195 26.22 -3.43 -12.52
CA LYS A 195 24.75 -3.33 -12.49
C LYS A 195 24.25 -2.46 -13.64
N ALA A 196 23.05 -2.71 -14.14
CA ALA A 196 22.38 -1.76 -15.02
C ALA A 196 22.23 -0.40 -14.32
N GLY A 197 22.30 0.71 -15.06
CA GLY A 197 22.16 2.05 -14.50
C GLY A 197 22.95 3.13 -15.22
N PHE A 198 23.18 4.23 -14.50
CA PHE A 198 23.81 5.46 -14.99
C PHE A 198 25.29 5.51 -14.63
N TYR A 199 26.11 5.96 -15.58
CA TYR A 199 27.56 6.00 -15.46
C TYR A 199 28.11 7.28 -16.08
N THR A 200 29.09 7.91 -15.42
CA THR A 200 29.81 9.08 -15.94
C THR A 200 30.97 8.72 -16.85
N ASP A 201 31.53 7.54 -16.65
CA ASP A 201 32.76 7.08 -17.30
C ASP A 201 32.55 5.75 -18.03
N GLU A 202 33.31 5.55 -19.12
CA GLU A 202 33.37 4.26 -19.81
C GLU A 202 34.01 3.17 -18.94
N PHE A 203 33.60 1.92 -19.13
CA PHE A 203 34.13 0.77 -18.40
C PHE A 203 34.12 -0.51 -19.24
N GLU A 204 34.85 -1.51 -18.74
CA GLU A 204 34.91 -2.84 -19.36
C GLU A 204 33.96 -3.78 -18.60
N LEU A 205 32.90 -4.22 -19.28
CA LEU A 205 31.93 -5.17 -18.75
C LEU A 205 32.46 -6.60 -18.89
N GLU A 206 32.44 -7.34 -17.80
CA GLU A 206 32.80 -8.76 -17.74
C GLU A 206 31.54 -9.58 -17.49
N LEU A 207 31.42 -10.68 -18.24
CA LEU A 207 30.37 -11.68 -18.05
C LEU A 207 31.01 -12.96 -17.53
N SER A 208 30.39 -13.61 -16.55
CA SER A 208 30.90 -14.84 -15.95
C SER A 208 29.79 -15.83 -15.62
N SER A 209 30.14 -17.11 -15.54
CA SER A 209 29.26 -18.18 -15.08
C SER A 209 30.06 -19.04 -14.11
N SER A 210 29.47 -19.39 -12.97
CA SER A 210 30.10 -20.29 -11.99
C SER A 210 29.87 -21.77 -12.32
N GLN A 211 29.09 -22.08 -13.35
CA GLN A 211 28.80 -23.46 -13.76
C GLN A 211 29.81 -23.94 -14.80
N GLU A 212 30.45 -25.08 -14.51
CA GLU A 212 31.35 -25.76 -15.45
C GLU A 212 30.58 -26.19 -16.73
N ASP A 213 31.32 -26.40 -17.83
CA ASP A 213 30.76 -26.78 -19.14
C ASP A 213 29.73 -25.81 -19.75
N THR A 214 29.73 -24.54 -19.33
CA THR A 214 28.89 -23.47 -19.89
C THR A 214 29.68 -22.45 -20.72
N LYS A 215 29.05 -21.97 -21.79
CA LYS A 215 29.51 -20.84 -22.61
C LYS A 215 28.50 -19.71 -22.54
N ILE A 216 28.96 -18.47 -22.52
CA ILE A 216 28.07 -17.30 -22.51
C ILE A 216 27.94 -16.77 -23.93
N TYR A 217 26.71 -16.44 -24.33
CA TYR A 217 26.40 -15.79 -25.59
C TYR A 217 25.64 -14.50 -25.31
N TYR A 218 25.90 -13.44 -26.08
CA TYR A 218 25.27 -12.15 -25.86
C TYR A 218 24.93 -11.41 -27.16
N THR A 219 24.02 -10.43 -27.05
CA THR A 219 23.63 -9.49 -28.12
C THR A 219 23.69 -8.05 -27.60
N LEU A 220 23.82 -7.10 -28.52
CA LEU A 220 23.92 -5.66 -28.22
C LEU A 220 22.80 -4.82 -28.88
N ASP A 221 21.86 -5.47 -29.57
CA ASP A 221 20.83 -4.85 -30.41
C ASP A 221 19.39 -5.07 -29.90
N GLY A 222 19.25 -5.71 -28.74
CA GLY A 222 17.97 -6.04 -28.11
C GLY A 222 17.39 -7.41 -28.49
N SER A 223 17.95 -8.08 -29.51
CA SER A 223 17.54 -9.44 -29.87
C SER A 223 17.89 -10.47 -28.80
N ASP A 224 17.14 -11.57 -28.70
CA ASP A 224 17.52 -12.66 -27.79
C ASP A 224 18.78 -13.36 -28.30
N PRO A 225 19.82 -13.59 -27.46
CA PRO A 225 21.01 -14.32 -27.87
C PRO A 225 20.68 -15.78 -28.22
N LYS A 226 20.96 -16.16 -29.47
CA LYS A 226 20.74 -17.51 -30.03
C LYS A 226 22.04 -18.01 -30.65
N PRO A 227 22.71 -19.03 -30.09
CA PRO A 227 23.95 -19.56 -30.67
C PRO A 227 23.79 -19.90 -32.15
N GLY A 228 24.70 -19.39 -32.99
CA GLY A 228 24.66 -19.55 -34.44
C GLY A 228 23.90 -18.45 -35.20
N ASP A 229 23.16 -17.58 -34.53
CA ASP A 229 22.61 -16.35 -35.13
C ASP A 229 23.73 -15.33 -35.35
N THR A 230 23.74 -14.67 -36.51
CA THR A 230 24.72 -13.64 -36.88
C THR A 230 24.75 -12.42 -35.94
N ARG A 231 23.66 -12.18 -35.20
CA ARG A 231 23.56 -11.09 -34.21
C ARG A 231 24.09 -11.49 -32.83
N THR A 232 24.37 -12.77 -32.61
CA THR A 232 24.80 -13.34 -31.33
C THR A 232 26.29 -13.58 -31.30
N PHE A 233 26.94 -13.12 -30.24
CA PHE A 233 28.38 -13.24 -30.03
C PHE A 233 28.68 -14.24 -28.91
N GLU A 234 29.60 -15.18 -29.14
CA GLU A 234 30.18 -15.99 -28.06
C GLU A 234 31.11 -15.10 -27.22
N TYR A 235 30.86 -15.03 -25.92
CA TYR A 235 31.64 -14.22 -25.00
C TYR A 235 33.07 -14.77 -24.87
N SER A 236 34.04 -13.98 -25.32
CA SER A 236 35.46 -14.35 -25.35
C SER A 236 36.40 -13.24 -24.84
N GLY A 237 35.85 -12.09 -24.46
CA GLY A 237 36.59 -10.93 -23.97
C GLY A 237 35.67 -9.87 -23.40
N LYS A 238 36.24 -8.88 -22.70
CA LYS A 238 35.47 -7.79 -22.08
C LYS A 238 34.70 -6.98 -23.13
N ILE A 239 33.51 -6.52 -22.76
CA ILE A 239 32.66 -5.69 -23.60
C ILE A 239 32.85 -4.23 -23.17
N LYS A 240 33.37 -3.40 -24.06
CA LYS A 240 33.55 -1.97 -23.76
C LYS A 240 32.21 -1.24 -23.75
N ILE A 241 31.79 -0.77 -22.58
CA ILE A 241 30.60 0.06 -22.38
C ILE A 241 31.06 1.53 -22.32
N LYS A 242 30.54 2.36 -23.21
CA LYS A 242 30.98 3.75 -23.40
C LYS A 242 29.83 4.63 -23.86
N SER A 243 30.03 5.95 -23.83
CA SER A 243 29.12 6.88 -24.52
C SER A 243 29.06 6.52 -26.00
N ARG A 244 27.84 6.51 -26.54
CA ARG A 244 27.55 6.23 -27.94
C ARG A 244 27.34 7.51 -28.77
N ALA A 245 27.76 8.66 -28.23
CA ALA A 245 27.74 9.92 -28.96
C ALA A 245 28.53 9.82 -30.28
N GLY A 246 27.95 10.36 -31.36
CA GLY A 246 28.45 10.28 -32.73
C GLY A 246 27.98 9.05 -33.51
N GLU A 247 27.28 8.09 -32.88
CA GLU A 247 26.71 6.95 -33.58
C GLU A 247 25.40 7.33 -34.28
N PRO A 248 25.16 6.83 -35.51
CA PRO A 248 23.96 7.18 -36.26
C PRO A 248 22.69 6.70 -35.54
N ASN A 249 21.63 7.49 -35.67
CA ASN A 249 20.28 7.07 -35.28
C ASN A 249 19.81 5.91 -36.16
N VAL A 250 19.26 4.86 -35.57
CA VAL A 250 18.75 3.68 -36.26
C VAL A 250 17.25 3.56 -36.07
N LEU A 251 16.80 3.27 -34.85
CA LEU A 251 15.39 3.00 -34.56
C LEU A 251 14.55 4.27 -34.63
N SER A 252 15.09 5.40 -34.17
CA SER A 252 14.40 6.68 -34.22
C SER A 252 14.21 7.21 -35.64
N MET A 253 14.88 6.63 -36.64
CA MET A 253 14.71 6.95 -38.07
C MET A 253 13.60 6.13 -38.75
N ILE A 254 13.04 5.12 -38.07
CA ILE A 254 11.91 4.34 -38.59
C ILE A 254 10.64 5.16 -38.46
N ASN A 255 9.90 5.32 -39.57
CA ASN A 255 8.57 5.94 -39.52
C ASN A 255 7.58 5.02 -38.81
N THR A 256 7.16 5.44 -37.63
CA THR A 256 6.27 4.70 -36.74
C THR A 256 4.84 5.23 -36.73
N GLY A 257 4.55 6.38 -37.36
CA GLY A 257 3.27 7.06 -37.24
C GLY A 257 2.58 7.28 -38.58
N ASP A 258 1.26 7.19 -38.58
CA ASP A 258 0.41 7.73 -39.65
C ASP A 258 0.36 9.27 -39.57
N TYR A 259 0.48 9.80 -38.35
CA TYR A 259 0.46 11.21 -38.03
C TYR A 259 1.61 11.57 -37.08
N TYR A 260 2.06 12.82 -37.17
CA TYR A 260 3.02 13.41 -36.24
C TYR A 260 4.28 12.55 -36.04
N TRP A 261 4.92 12.24 -37.16
CA TRP A 261 6.25 11.64 -37.17
C TRP A 261 7.14 12.49 -38.05
N ASP A 262 8.24 12.94 -37.47
CA ASP A 262 9.35 13.58 -38.16
C ASP A 262 10.66 12.90 -37.73
N PRO A 263 11.69 12.88 -38.60
CA PRO A 263 13.00 12.41 -38.20
C PRO A 263 13.56 13.30 -37.06
N PRO A 264 14.38 12.76 -36.14
CA PRO A 264 14.94 13.56 -35.06
C PRO A 264 15.79 14.73 -35.56
N LEU A 265 15.73 15.87 -34.85
CA LEU A 265 16.64 17.00 -35.02
C LEU A 265 18.01 16.65 -34.43
N GLY A 266 18.84 16.01 -35.25
CA GLY A 266 20.18 15.60 -34.86
C GLY A 266 20.22 14.23 -34.20
N GLU A 267 21.30 13.98 -33.47
CA GLU A 267 21.53 12.70 -32.82
C GLU A 267 20.67 12.56 -31.56
N VAL A 268 20.01 11.41 -31.40
CA VAL A 268 19.35 11.06 -30.14
C VAL A 268 20.35 10.43 -29.17
N PHE A 269 20.19 10.68 -27.87
CA PHE A 269 21.01 10.02 -26.86
C PHE A 269 20.81 8.50 -26.88
N LYS A 270 21.89 7.74 -26.62
CA LYS A 270 21.87 6.28 -26.71
C LYS A 270 22.57 5.63 -25.51
N GLY A 271 21.88 4.66 -24.91
CA GLY A 271 22.44 3.67 -24.02
C GLY A 271 22.93 2.42 -24.76
N THR A 272 23.62 1.56 -24.02
CA THR A 272 24.01 0.22 -24.46
C THR A 272 23.17 -0.82 -23.75
N THR A 273 22.43 -1.63 -24.49
CA THR A 273 21.68 -2.78 -23.95
C THR A 273 22.48 -4.05 -24.18
N VAL A 274 22.64 -4.88 -23.16
CA VAL A 274 23.33 -6.17 -23.27
C VAL A 274 22.38 -7.26 -22.80
N LYS A 275 22.12 -8.24 -23.65
CA LYS A 275 21.37 -9.45 -23.29
C LYS A 275 22.31 -10.63 -23.36
N ALA A 276 22.39 -11.42 -22.29
CA ALA A 276 23.28 -12.57 -22.22
C ALA A 276 22.57 -13.83 -21.74
N VAL A 277 22.98 -14.98 -22.28
CA VAL A 277 22.51 -16.30 -21.90
C VAL A 277 23.70 -17.24 -21.73
N ALA A 278 23.66 -18.09 -20.71
CA ALA A 278 24.61 -19.19 -20.57
C ALA A 278 24.04 -20.43 -21.26
N VAL A 279 24.88 -21.14 -22.01
CA VAL A 279 24.52 -22.34 -22.78
C VAL A 279 25.47 -23.44 -22.37
N ARG A 280 24.91 -24.54 -21.88
CA ARG A 280 25.70 -25.71 -21.50
C ARG A 280 26.02 -26.58 -22.70
N SER A 281 27.06 -27.41 -22.59
CA SER A 281 27.50 -28.38 -23.59
C SER A 281 26.40 -29.31 -24.12
N ASP A 282 25.33 -29.58 -23.35
CA ASP A 282 24.16 -30.38 -23.76
C ASP A 282 23.08 -29.57 -24.51
N GLY A 283 23.31 -28.29 -24.76
CA GLY A 283 22.42 -27.40 -25.51
C GLY A 283 21.34 -26.71 -24.66
N LYS A 284 21.28 -26.98 -23.34
CA LYS A 284 20.37 -26.25 -22.45
C LYS A 284 20.87 -24.83 -22.22
N VAL A 285 19.93 -23.93 -21.96
CA VAL A 285 20.20 -22.50 -21.82
C VAL A 285 19.67 -21.97 -20.48
N SER A 286 20.34 -20.97 -19.91
CA SER A 286 19.81 -20.21 -18.78
C SER A 286 18.66 -19.32 -19.22
N ARG A 287 18.02 -18.61 -18.28
CA ARG A 287 17.27 -17.41 -18.65
C ARG A 287 18.21 -16.35 -19.21
N ILE A 288 17.66 -15.47 -20.03
CA ILE A 288 18.39 -14.33 -20.55
C ILE A 288 18.44 -13.26 -19.46
N VAL A 289 19.63 -12.77 -19.15
CA VAL A 289 19.82 -11.59 -18.30
C VAL A 289 20.00 -10.39 -19.20
N THR A 290 19.25 -9.32 -18.94
CA THR A 290 19.28 -8.08 -19.71
C THR A 290 19.70 -6.92 -18.81
N CYS A 291 20.67 -6.12 -19.26
CA CYS A 291 21.11 -4.91 -18.56
C CYS A 291 21.22 -3.73 -19.54
N SER A 292 20.69 -2.58 -19.13
CA SER A 292 20.84 -1.31 -19.84
C SER A 292 21.83 -0.39 -19.14
N TYR A 293 22.78 0.16 -19.90
CA TYR A 293 23.82 1.05 -19.41
C TYR A 293 23.76 2.40 -20.13
N PHE A 294 23.67 3.48 -19.37
CA PHE A 294 23.67 4.85 -19.91
C PHE A 294 24.96 5.54 -19.48
N VAL A 295 25.79 5.93 -20.45
CA VAL A 295 27.11 6.50 -20.20
C VAL A 295 27.20 7.89 -20.82
N ASP A 296 27.36 8.91 -19.97
CA ASP A 296 27.54 10.29 -20.35
C ASP A 296 28.22 11.07 -19.21
N PRO A 297 29.14 12.01 -19.48
CA PRO A 297 29.78 12.80 -18.42
C PRO A 297 28.78 13.49 -17.48
N ASP A 298 27.60 13.87 -17.99
CA ASP A 298 26.55 14.55 -17.24
C ASP A 298 25.38 13.61 -16.88
N MET A 299 25.54 12.29 -17.01
CA MET A 299 24.45 11.31 -16.91
C MET A 299 23.66 11.42 -15.59
N MET A 300 24.35 11.65 -14.47
CA MET A 300 23.73 11.76 -13.14
C MET A 300 22.81 12.97 -12.97
N THR A 301 22.89 13.94 -13.88
CA THR A 301 22.07 15.16 -13.89
C THR A 301 21.30 15.34 -15.18
N ARG A 302 21.44 14.40 -16.14
CA ARG A 302 20.84 14.49 -17.47
C ARG A 302 19.32 14.43 -17.41
N TYR A 303 18.78 13.54 -16.58
CA TYR A 303 17.34 13.32 -16.45
C TYR A 303 16.88 13.63 -15.03
N SER A 304 15.95 14.58 -14.91
CA SER A 304 15.18 14.84 -13.68
C SER A 304 13.90 14.00 -13.61
N LEU A 305 13.78 12.99 -14.47
CA LEU A 305 12.66 12.07 -14.55
C LEU A 305 13.21 10.65 -14.43
N PRO A 306 12.44 9.70 -13.86
CA PRO A 306 12.82 8.30 -13.91
C PRO A 306 12.93 7.82 -15.36
N VAL A 307 13.82 6.87 -15.60
CA VAL A 307 14.10 6.30 -16.92
C VAL A 307 13.54 4.89 -17.03
N ILE A 308 12.87 4.60 -18.14
CA ILE A 308 12.42 3.25 -18.49
C ILE A 308 13.16 2.78 -19.73
N SER A 309 13.88 1.67 -19.62
CA SER A 309 14.49 0.98 -20.76
C SER A 309 13.62 -0.18 -21.20
N ILE A 310 13.20 -0.19 -22.46
CA ILE A 310 12.47 -1.29 -23.09
C ILE A 310 13.43 -2.00 -24.03
N VAL A 311 13.68 -3.28 -23.79
CA VAL A 311 14.57 -4.10 -24.60
C VAL A 311 13.81 -5.29 -25.19
N THR A 312 13.78 -5.39 -26.52
CA THR A 312 13.04 -6.44 -27.25
C THR A 312 13.65 -6.68 -28.62
N ASP A 313 13.35 -7.82 -29.26
CA ASP A 313 13.73 -8.01 -30.67
C ASP A 313 13.08 -6.92 -31.53
N GLU A 314 13.84 -6.30 -32.41
CA GLU A 314 13.40 -5.18 -33.25
C GLU A 314 12.13 -5.56 -34.04
N GLU A 315 12.04 -6.81 -34.50
CA GLU A 315 10.91 -7.34 -35.25
C GLU A 315 9.59 -7.26 -34.46
N ASN A 316 9.62 -7.38 -33.13
CA ASN A 316 8.43 -7.25 -32.29
C ASN A 316 7.78 -5.87 -32.42
N LEU A 317 8.56 -4.84 -32.73
CA LEU A 317 8.09 -3.47 -32.88
C LEU A 317 7.92 -3.10 -34.36
N PHE A 318 8.92 -3.39 -35.18
CA PHE A 318 9.07 -2.78 -36.50
C PHE A 318 9.00 -3.75 -37.69
N ASP A 319 8.73 -5.05 -37.47
CA ASP A 319 8.41 -5.93 -38.60
C ASP A 319 7.10 -5.47 -39.27
N LYS A 320 7.05 -5.55 -40.60
CA LYS A 320 5.91 -5.05 -41.38
C LYS A 320 4.64 -5.87 -41.15
N ASN A 321 4.76 -7.15 -40.83
CA ASN A 321 3.60 -8.04 -40.71
C ASN A 321 3.22 -8.31 -39.25
N THR A 322 4.19 -8.26 -38.35
CA THR A 322 4.05 -8.70 -36.96
C THR A 322 4.48 -7.63 -35.95
N GLY A 323 5.20 -6.58 -36.37
CA GLY A 323 5.66 -5.51 -35.50
C GLY A 323 4.50 -4.62 -35.04
N ILE A 324 4.37 -4.43 -33.73
CA ILE A 324 3.22 -3.72 -33.16
C ILE A 324 3.21 -2.22 -33.49
N TYR A 325 4.37 -1.58 -33.73
CA TYR A 325 4.42 -0.17 -34.12
C TYR A 325 3.95 0.06 -35.56
N LEU A 326 4.28 -0.83 -36.49
CA LEU A 326 3.86 -0.70 -37.89
C LEU A 326 2.46 -1.27 -38.18
N ASN A 327 1.82 -1.89 -37.19
CA ASN A 327 0.49 -2.50 -37.30
C ASN A 327 -0.48 -1.91 -36.24
N SER A 328 -0.56 -0.57 -36.19
CA SER A 328 -1.26 0.21 -35.15
C SER A 328 -2.74 -0.11 -34.96
N ASN A 329 -3.42 -0.57 -36.02
CA ASN A 329 -4.85 -0.92 -35.99
C ASN A 329 -5.15 -2.28 -35.35
N LYS A 330 -4.11 -3.08 -35.07
CA LYS A 330 -4.27 -4.41 -34.48
C LYS A 330 -4.32 -4.37 -32.95
N SER A 331 -4.87 -5.41 -32.34
CA SER A 331 -5.08 -5.50 -30.89
C SER A 331 -5.36 -6.94 -30.46
N GLY A 332 -5.44 -7.18 -29.15
CA GLY A 332 -5.73 -8.51 -28.59
C GLY A 332 -4.47 -9.27 -28.18
N ALA A 333 -4.64 -10.53 -27.78
CA ALA A 333 -3.55 -11.37 -27.28
C ALA A 333 -2.51 -11.71 -28.36
N ASP A 334 -2.97 -11.90 -29.59
CA ASP A 334 -2.11 -12.19 -30.75
C ASP A 334 -1.16 -11.03 -31.12
N TRP A 335 -1.42 -9.84 -30.57
CA TRP A 335 -0.64 -8.62 -30.77
C TRP A 335 0.11 -8.18 -29.50
N GLU A 336 0.31 -9.12 -28.58
CA GLU A 336 1.28 -8.98 -27.50
C GLU A 336 2.67 -9.41 -27.95
N ARG A 337 3.69 -8.70 -27.51
CA ARG A 337 5.09 -9.05 -27.77
C ARG A 337 5.87 -9.12 -26.47
N PRO A 338 6.85 -10.02 -26.34
CA PRO A 338 7.73 -10.05 -25.18
C PRO A 338 8.66 -8.83 -25.19
N ALA A 339 8.94 -8.29 -24.01
CA ALA A 339 9.99 -7.29 -23.80
C ALA A 339 10.56 -7.42 -22.39
N HIS A 340 11.81 -7.01 -22.22
CA HIS A 340 12.39 -6.76 -20.90
C HIS A 340 12.27 -5.27 -20.58
N ILE A 341 11.82 -4.94 -19.37
CA ILE A 341 11.66 -3.58 -18.89
C ILE A 341 12.55 -3.36 -17.67
N GLU A 342 13.33 -2.29 -17.70
CA GLU A 342 14.06 -1.79 -16.54
C GLU A 342 13.56 -0.39 -16.19
N PHE A 343 13.27 -0.17 -14.91
CA PHE A 343 12.90 1.14 -14.37
C PHE A 343 14.03 1.65 -13.48
N PHE A 344 14.51 2.86 -13.75
CA PHE A 344 15.54 3.55 -13.00
C PHE A 344 14.95 4.82 -12.39
N GLU A 345 15.26 5.07 -11.12
CA GLU A 345 15.00 6.37 -10.49
C GLU A 345 15.91 7.45 -11.09
N GLU A 346 15.63 8.71 -10.77
CA GLU A 346 16.34 9.89 -11.31
C GLU A 346 17.86 9.85 -11.05
N ASP A 347 18.28 9.19 -9.97
CA ASP A 347 19.69 9.00 -9.62
C ASP A 347 20.34 7.78 -10.29
N GLY A 348 19.62 7.08 -11.17
CA GLY A 348 20.08 5.87 -11.84
C GLY A 348 19.92 4.58 -11.03
N THR A 349 19.32 4.64 -9.84
CA THR A 349 19.02 3.44 -9.04
C THR A 349 18.00 2.56 -9.76
N LEU A 350 18.37 1.30 -10.02
CA LEU A 350 17.45 0.31 -10.58
C LEU A 350 16.34 -0.02 -9.58
N GLY A 351 15.10 0.35 -9.91
CA GLY A 351 13.91 0.02 -9.12
C GLY A 351 13.39 -1.39 -9.40
N PHE A 352 13.23 -1.76 -10.68
CA PHE A 352 12.93 -3.14 -11.08
C PHE A 352 13.49 -3.46 -12.47
N SER A 353 13.73 -4.76 -12.70
CA SER A 353 14.09 -5.39 -13.98
C SER A 353 13.16 -6.60 -14.15
N HIS A 354 12.50 -6.70 -15.30
CA HIS A 354 11.35 -7.58 -15.44
C HIS A 354 11.01 -7.92 -16.90
N TYR A 355 10.79 -9.20 -17.21
CA TYR A 355 10.22 -9.61 -18.49
C TYR A 355 8.69 -9.48 -18.50
N CYS A 356 8.13 -8.86 -19.54
CA CYS A 356 6.69 -8.61 -19.59
C CYS A 356 6.15 -8.68 -21.01
N GLY A 357 4.83 -8.74 -21.12
CA GLY A 357 4.13 -8.54 -22.38
C GLY A 357 3.89 -7.06 -22.64
N ILE A 358 4.12 -6.62 -23.87
CA ILE A 358 3.79 -5.27 -24.33
C ILE A 358 2.72 -5.29 -25.42
N ARG A 359 1.78 -4.35 -25.36
CA ARG A 359 0.76 -4.11 -26.40
C ARG A 359 0.58 -2.61 -26.62
N LEU A 360 0.08 -2.20 -27.78
CA LEU A 360 -0.34 -0.81 -27.96
C LEU A 360 -1.55 -0.46 -27.07
N HIS A 361 -1.53 0.75 -26.54
CA HIS A 361 -2.66 1.38 -25.84
C HIS A 361 -3.28 2.50 -26.68
N GLY A 362 -4.58 2.72 -26.54
CA GLY A 362 -5.30 3.84 -27.14
C GLY A 362 -6.21 3.46 -28.29
N GLY A 363 -6.99 4.44 -28.75
CA GLY A 363 -7.80 4.39 -29.97
C GLY A 363 -7.05 5.05 -31.13
N GLY A 364 -7.42 6.30 -31.43
CA GLY A 364 -6.80 7.10 -32.50
C GLY A 364 -5.32 7.41 -32.28
N SER A 365 -4.89 7.63 -31.03
CA SER A 365 -3.50 7.93 -30.67
C SER A 365 -2.50 6.81 -31.01
N LYS A 366 -2.98 5.60 -31.31
CA LYS A 366 -2.14 4.54 -31.88
C LYS A 366 -1.58 4.91 -33.25
N GLY A 367 -2.15 5.88 -33.96
CA GLY A 367 -1.62 6.41 -35.22
C GLY A 367 -0.47 7.41 -35.06
N PHE A 368 -0.17 7.88 -33.85
CA PHE A 368 0.89 8.89 -33.65
C PHE A 368 2.28 8.28 -33.76
N GLY A 369 3.27 9.13 -34.06
CA GLY A 369 4.69 8.76 -34.13
C GLY A 369 5.17 8.08 -32.85
N GLN A 370 4.99 8.72 -31.70
CA GLN A 370 5.19 8.08 -30.41
C GLN A 370 3.92 7.36 -29.97
N LYS A 371 4.01 6.06 -29.65
CA LYS A 371 2.85 5.25 -29.25
C LYS A 371 2.80 5.04 -27.74
N SER A 372 1.58 4.86 -27.23
CA SER A 372 1.37 4.39 -25.86
C SER A 372 1.47 2.86 -25.76
N LEU A 373 2.04 2.35 -24.67
CA LEU A 373 2.27 0.92 -24.44
C LEU A 373 1.58 0.45 -23.15
N ARG A 374 0.90 -0.70 -23.20
CA ARG A 374 0.44 -1.44 -22.02
C ARG A 374 1.52 -2.45 -21.64
N LEU A 375 1.83 -2.53 -20.35
CA LEU A 375 2.77 -3.50 -19.78
C LEU A 375 2.01 -4.55 -18.97
N TYR A 376 2.34 -5.83 -19.19
CA TYR A 376 1.68 -6.97 -18.56
C TYR A 376 2.71 -7.89 -17.88
N ALA A 377 2.75 -7.86 -16.55
CA ALA A 377 3.69 -8.68 -15.77
C ALA A 377 3.23 -10.15 -15.56
N ASP A 378 1.93 -10.43 -15.60
CA ASP A 378 1.34 -11.73 -15.24
C ASP A 378 1.03 -12.63 -16.47
N ARG A 379 1.89 -12.57 -17.48
CA ARG A 379 1.72 -13.32 -18.75
C ARG A 379 2.65 -14.52 -18.87
N GLY A 380 3.42 -14.83 -17.83
CA GLY A 380 4.37 -15.94 -17.82
C GLY A 380 5.69 -15.67 -18.54
N TYR A 381 6.00 -14.41 -18.88
CA TYR A 381 7.32 -14.04 -19.41
C TYR A 381 8.37 -13.93 -18.30
N ASP A 382 7.95 -13.62 -17.09
CA ASP A 382 8.78 -13.58 -15.89
C ASP A 382 8.11 -14.41 -14.79
N TYR A 383 8.94 -14.93 -13.89
CA TYR A 383 8.48 -15.66 -12.72
C TYR A 383 7.87 -14.72 -11.67
N LYS A 384 8.31 -13.46 -11.66
CA LYS A 384 7.62 -12.41 -10.92
C LYS A 384 6.40 -12.04 -11.75
N GLU A 385 5.19 -12.38 -11.31
CA GLU A 385 3.97 -11.99 -12.05
C GLU A 385 3.51 -10.54 -11.77
N LYS A 386 4.44 -9.67 -11.34
CA LYS A 386 4.17 -8.29 -10.90
C LYS A 386 5.43 -7.42 -10.89
N PHE A 387 5.24 -6.14 -11.21
CA PHE A 387 6.22 -5.08 -10.97
C PHE A 387 6.13 -4.65 -9.50
N SER A 388 7.05 -5.14 -8.67
CA SER A 388 7.12 -4.82 -7.23
C SER A 388 8.05 -3.64 -7.00
N TYR A 389 7.48 -2.43 -6.94
CA TYR A 389 8.21 -1.20 -6.65
C TYR A 389 7.23 -0.06 -6.28
N ASN A 390 7.68 0.92 -5.50
CA ASN A 390 6.89 2.11 -5.17
C ASN A 390 6.83 3.10 -6.35
N ILE A 391 6.23 2.67 -7.45
CA ILE A 391 6.16 3.44 -8.71
C ILE A 391 5.42 4.76 -8.50
N PHE A 392 4.35 4.75 -7.71
CA PHE A 392 3.54 5.93 -7.39
C PHE A 392 3.59 6.21 -5.88
N PRO A 393 4.55 7.03 -5.40
CA PRO A 393 4.62 7.39 -4.00
C PRO A 393 3.31 7.96 -3.48
N GLY A 394 2.83 7.43 -2.34
CA GLY A 394 1.59 7.89 -1.69
C GLY A 394 0.31 7.21 -2.19
N LEU A 395 0.37 6.35 -3.21
CA LEU A 395 -0.79 5.59 -3.67
C LEU A 395 -1.25 4.57 -2.62
N LYS A 396 -2.54 4.57 -2.29
CA LYS A 396 -3.12 3.75 -1.24
C LYS A 396 -4.42 3.08 -1.68
N ASP A 397 -4.65 1.89 -1.16
CA ASP A 397 -5.95 1.22 -1.23
C ASP A 397 -7.00 2.04 -0.43
N LYS A 398 -8.18 2.21 -1.03
CA LYS A 398 -9.25 3.10 -0.55
C LYS A 398 -10.03 2.54 0.64
N VAL A 399 -9.83 1.27 1.00
CA VAL A 399 -10.56 0.61 2.11
C VAL A 399 -9.66 0.47 3.35
N THR A 400 -8.45 -0.02 3.15
CA THR A 400 -7.48 -0.35 4.21
C THR A 400 -6.44 0.75 4.43
N GLY A 401 -6.26 1.67 3.48
CA GLY A 401 -5.24 2.72 3.54
C GLY A 401 -3.80 2.21 3.34
N LYS A 402 -3.61 0.92 3.00
CA LYS A 402 -2.29 0.34 2.73
C LYS A 402 -1.70 0.86 1.43
N SER A 403 -0.39 1.07 1.40
CA SER A 403 0.31 1.49 0.19
C SER A 403 0.25 0.43 -0.91
N ILE A 404 0.01 0.86 -2.14
CA ILE A 404 0.02 -0.01 -3.33
C ILE A 404 1.40 0.10 -3.99
N THR A 405 2.18 -0.99 -3.94
CA THR A 405 3.55 -1.07 -4.47
C THR A 405 3.75 -2.25 -5.42
N ASP A 406 2.69 -2.98 -5.74
CA ASP A 406 2.71 -4.15 -6.61
C ASP A 406 1.74 -3.94 -7.77
N PHE A 407 2.27 -3.96 -9.00
CA PHE A 407 1.47 -3.69 -10.20
C PHE A 407 1.58 -4.84 -11.19
N LYS A 408 0.44 -5.38 -11.63
CA LYS A 408 0.42 -6.34 -12.76
C LYS A 408 0.25 -5.65 -14.11
N ARG A 409 -0.24 -4.41 -14.09
CA ARG A 409 -0.69 -3.66 -15.26
C ARG A 409 -0.22 -2.24 -15.13
N LEU A 410 0.51 -1.76 -16.13
CA LEU A 410 0.90 -0.37 -16.25
C LEU A 410 0.68 0.09 -17.69
N ILE A 411 0.61 1.40 -17.87
CA ILE A 411 0.58 2.02 -19.19
C ILE A 411 1.72 3.04 -19.23
N LEU A 412 2.55 2.97 -20.27
CA LEU A 412 3.41 4.07 -20.69
C LEU A 412 2.60 4.88 -21.70
N ARG A 413 1.96 5.95 -21.23
CA ARG A 413 1.06 6.76 -22.04
C ARG A 413 1.82 7.96 -22.61
N ASN A 414 1.69 8.17 -23.91
CA ASN A 414 2.24 9.33 -24.63
C ASN A 414 1.40 10.60 -24.42
N SER A 415 0.59 10.69 -23.36
CA SER A 415 -0.38 11.79 -23.16
C SER A 415 -1.58 11.85 -24.11
N GLY A 416 -1.81 10.86 -24.98
CA GLY A 416 -3.02 10.81 -25.80
C GLY A 416 -3.08 11.96 -26.80
N ASN A 417 -4.21 12.66 -26.93
CA ASN A 417 -4.31 13.81 -27.84
C ASN A 417 -3.59 15.06 -27.33
N ASP A 418 -3.25 15.12 -26.04
CA ASP A 418 -2.43 16.20 -25.45
C ASP A 418 -0.93 16.02 -25.73
N TRP A 419 -0.53 14.97 -26.46
CA TRP A 419 0.87 14.65 -26.77
C TRP A 419 1.63 15.79 -27.46
N SER A 420 1.01 16.46 -28.43
CA SER A 420 1.62 17.59 -29.14
C SER A 420 1.41 18.94 -28.44
N HIS A 421 0.95 18.94 -27.19
CA HIS A 421 0.57 20.13 -26.43
C HIS A 421 1.26 20.12 -25.07
N SER A 422 0.54 20.05 -23.94
CA SER A 422 1.14 20.23 -22.62
C SER A 422 1.90 19.00 -22.11
N MET A 423 1.58 17.80 -22.61
CA MET A 423 2.09 16.50 -22.15
C MET A 423 1.62 16.03 -20.77
N PHE A 424 0.78 16.78 -20.04
CA PHE A 424 0.34 16.39 -18.69
C PHE A 424 -1.14 16.68 -18.37
N ARG A 425 -1.93 17.20 -19.32
CA ARG A 425 -3.31 17.67 -19.11
C ARG A 425 -4.25 16.61 -18.52
N ASP A 426 -4.23 15.39 -19.07
CA ASP A 426 -5.01 14.27 -18.52
C ASP A 426 -4.54 13.89 -17.11
N GLY A 427 -3.22 13.84 -16.90
CA GLY A 427 -2.63 13.58 -15.58
C GLY A 427 -3.06 14.61 -14.53
N LEU A 428 -3.10 15.89 -14.90
CA LEU A 428 -3.53 17.00 -14.05
C LEU A 428 -4.97 16.80 -13.59
N MET A 429 -5.91 16.62 -14.53
CA MET A 429 -7.33 16.48 -14.22
C MET A 429 -7.60 15.26 -13.33
N HIS A 430 -6.92 14.14 -13.58
CA HIS A 430 -6.99 12.97 -12.70
C HIS A 430 -6.42 13.23 -11.30
N ARG A 431 -5.22 13.83 -11.19
CA ARG A 431 -4.59 14.15 -9.90
C ARG A 431 -5.48 15.06 -9.07
N PHE A 432 -6.11 16.03 -9.73
CA PHE A 432 -6.90 17.06 -9.08
C PHE A 432 -8.11 16.51 -8.33
N VAL A 433 -8.84 15.58 -8.94
CA VAL A 433 -10.04 14.97 -8.33
C VAL A 433 -9.77 13.63 -7.64
N SER A 434 -8.50 13.22 -7.51
CA SER A 434 -8.11 11.94 -6.89
C SER A 434 -8.51 11.80 -5.42
N HIS A 435 -8.69 12.92 -4.72
CA HIS A 435 -9.14 12.97 -3.33
C HIS A 435 -10.67 12.80 -3.17
N LEU A 436 -11.42 12.87 -4.27
CA LEU A 436 -12.87 12.69 -4.29
C LEU A 436 -13.24 11.20 -4.36
N LYS A 437 -14.53 10.90 -4.26
CA LYS A 437 -15.09 9.54 -4.43
C LYS A 437 -15.12 9.10 -5.91
N LEU A 438 -14.06 9.42 -6.66
CA LEU A 438 -13.87 9.09 -8.06
C LEU A 438 -12.69 8.14 -8.22
N ASP A 439 -12.82 7.22 -9.17
CA ASP A 439 -11.66 6.47 -9.64
C ASP A 439 -10.89 7.32 -10.64
N THR A 440 -9.58 7.37 -10.40
CA THR A 440 -8.59 8.12 -11.18
C THR A 440 -7.37 7.23 -11.37
N GLN A 441 -6.61 7.42 -12.46
CA GLN A 441 -5.34 6.74 -12.67
C GLN A 441 -4.23 7.57 -12.03
N ALA A 442 -3.31 6.94 -11.29
CA ALA A 442 -2.09 7.59 -10.82
C ALA A 442 -1.22 8.07 -12.01
N TYR A 443 -0.42 9.12 -11.81
CA TYR A 443 0.42 9.78 -12.81
C TYR A 443 1.87 9.84 -12.33
N ARG A 444 2.82 9.46 -13.19
CA ARG A 444 4.25 9.77 -12.99
C ARG A 444 4.95 9.96 -14.34
N PRO A 445 5.59 11.10 -14.62
CA PRO A 445 6.33 11.29 -15.87
C PRO A 445 7.62 10.45 -15.88
N SER A 446 8.08 10.08 -17.07
CA SER A 446 9.26 9.23 -17.27
C SER A 446 9.89 9.48 -18.65
N VAL A 447 11.19 9.25 -18.77
CA VAL A 447 11.87 9.16 -20.06
C VAL A 447 11.94 7.70 -20.49
N VAL A 448 11.62 7.41 -21.75
CA VAL A 448 11.63 6.04 -22.29
C VAL A 448 12.75 5.87 -23.33
N PHE A 449 13.42 4.73 -23.27
CA PHE A 449 14.35 4.23 -24.28
C PHE A 449 13.83 2.92 -24.88
N ILE A 450 14.07 2.72 -26.18
CA ILE A 450 13.79 1.45 -26.87
C ILE A 450 15.09 0.93 -27.46
N ASN A 451 15.51 -0.26 -27.05
CA ASN A 451 16.80 -0.89 -27.41
C ASN A 451 17.98 0.10 -27.32
N GLY A 452 17.98 0.91 -26.27
CA GLY A 452 19.01 1.90 -26.00
C GLY A 452 18.86 3.25 -26.70
N GLU A 453 17.96 3.46 -27.67
CA GLU A 453 17.75 4.79 -28.26
C GLU A 453 16.69 5.61 -27.51
N TYR A 454 16.97 6.89 -27.26
CA TYR A 454 16.01 7.81 -26.63
C TYR A 454 14.72 7.89 -27.45
N TRP A 455 13.62 7.58 -26.79
CA TRP A 455 12.30 7.51 -27.41
C TRP A 455 11.38 8.67 -27.00
N GLY A 456 11.72 9.42 -25.96
CA GLY A 456 10.96 10.57 -25.49
C GLY A 456 10.26 10.38 -24.15
N VAL A 457 9.59 11.44 -23.71
CA VAL A 457 8.79 11.45 -22.49
C VAL A 457 7.48 10.66 -22.67
N HIS A 458 7.18 9.79 -21.70
CA HIS A 458 5.87 9.18 -21.46
C HIS A 458 5.46 9.45 -20.01
N ASN A 459 4.18 9.33 -19.70
CA ASN A 459 3.73 9.19 -18.31
C ASN A 459 3.30 7.75 -18.01
N ILE A 460 3.75 7.25 -16.87
CA ILE A 460 3.33 5.98 -16.28
C ILE A 460 1.94 6.19 -15.69
N ARG A 461 1.01 5.31 -16.05
CA ARG A 461 -0.38 5.30 -15.57
C ARG A 461 -0.78 3.91 -15.12
N GLU A 462 -1.69 3.85 -14.17
CA GLU A 462 -2.43 2.62 -13.86
C GLU A 462 -3.35 2.26 -15.02
N ARG A 463 -3.85 1.01 -15.07
CA ARG A 463 -4.84 0.59 -16.07
C ARG A 463 -6.13 0.18 -15.38
N TYR A 464 -7.26 0.78 -15.76
CA TYR A 464 -8.56 0.26 -15.35
C TYR A 464 -8.82 -1.12 -15.95
N ASP A 465 -9.00 -2.09 -15.05
CA ASP A 465 -9.46 -3.44 -15.26
C ASP A 465 -9.83 -4.03 -13.89
N ASN A 466 -10.20 -5.31 -13.84
CA ASN A 466 -10.54 -5.97 -12.59
C ASN A 466 -9.37 -6.06 -11.60
N ILE A 467 -8.12 -5.95 -12.05
CA ILE A 467 -6.94 -5.95 -11.17
C ILE A 467 -6.82 -4.61 -10.46
N TYR A 468 -7.03 -3.49 -11.17
CA TYR A 468 -7.07 -2.16 -10.54
C TYR A 468 -8.09 -2.13 -9.39
N PHE A 469 -9.34 -2.51 -9.65
CA PHE A 469 -10.38 -2.44 -8.61
C PHE A 469 -10.12 -3.42 -7.46
N ALA A 470 -9.54 -4.60 -7.75
CA ALA A 470 -9.13 -5.53 -6.71
C ALA A 470 -8.06 -4.94 -5.79
N SER A 471 -7.07 -4.23 -6.34
CA SER A 471 -6.00 -3.60 -5.55
C SER A 471 -6.42 -2.32 -4.82
N HIS A 472 -7.39 -1.57 -5.35
CA HIS A 472 -7.82 -0.28 -4.80
C HIS A 472 -8.94 -0.37 -3.77
N TYR A 473 -9.68 -1.47 -3.77
CA TYR A 473 -10.82 -1.66 -2.87
C TYR A 473 -10.75 -2.99 -2.10
N ASN A 474 -9.60 -3.67 -2.14
CA ASN A 474 -9.39 -5.00 -1.55
C ASN A 474 -10.50 -6.02 -1.93
N LEU A 475 -10.69 -6.24 -3.24
CA LEU A 475 -11.80 -7.03 -3.79
C LEU A 475 -11.36 -8.34 -4.45
N ASP A 476 -12.29 -9.31 -4.52
CA ASP A 476 -12.18 -10.40 -5.48
C ASP A 476 -12.39 -9.88 -6.91
N LYS A 477 -11.33 -9.86 -7.71
CA LYS A 477 -11.35 -9.41 -9.11
C LYS A 477 -12.41 -10.11 -9.97
N LYS A 478 -12.81 -11.35 -9.68
CA LYS A 478 -13.82 -12.10 -10.47
C LYS A 478 -15.22 -11.50 -10.34
N LYS A 479 -15.46 -10.72 -9.30
CA LYS A 479 -16.75 -10.10 -9.00
C LYS A 479 -16.85 -8.66 -9.51
N VAL A 480 -15.81 -8.13 -10.13
CA VAL A 480 -15.83 -6.81 -10.75
C VAL A 480 -16.51 -6.89 -12.12
N ALA A 481 -17.46 -5.99 -12.37
CA ALA A 481 -17.97 -5.68 -13.69
C ALA A 481 -17.49 -4.27 -14.09
N LEU A 482 -16.95 -4.13 -15.30
CA LEU A 482 -16.51 -2.86 -15.88
C LEU A 482 -17.14 -2.73 -17.26
N LEU A 483 -18.00 -1.73 -17.41
CA LEU A 483 -18.70 -1.42 -18.65
C LEU A 483 -18.17 -0.14 -19.26
N GLU A 484 -18.13 -0.11 -20.58
CA GLU A 484 -17.83 1.07 -21.37
C GLU A 484 -19.01 1.37 -22.29
N VAL A 485 -19.39 2.64 -22.38
CA VAL A 485 -20.42 3.08 -23.32
C VAL A 485 -19.73 3.59 -24.58
N THR A 486 -20.00 2.93 -25.70
CA THR A 486 -19.50 3.37 -27.01
C THR A 486 -20.13 4.69 -27.43
N TYR A 487 -19.52 5.34 -28.40
CA TYR A 487 -20.04 6.57 -29.03
C TYR A 487 -21.52 6.51 -29.47
N TYR A 488 -22.02 5.31 -29.79
CA TYR A 488 -23.40 5.07 -30.23
C TYR A 488 -24.34 4.61 -29.11
N GLY A 489 -23.89 4.64 -27.85
CA GLY A 489 -24.71 4.27 -26.68
C GLY A 489 -24.80 2.77 -26.42
N SER A 490 -24.06 1.94 -27.17
CA SER A 490 -23.98 0.49 -26.91
C SER A 490 -22.98 0.21 -25.80
N LEU A 491 -23.31 -0.73 -24.91
CA LEU A 491 -22.43 -1.17 -23.83
C LEU A 491 -21.44 -2.22 -24.32
N VAL A 492 -20.18 -2.06 -23.92
CA VAL A 492 -19.11 -3.04 -24.07
C VAL A 492 -18.73 -3.53 -22.67
N VAL A 493 -18.72 -4.84 -22.50
CA VAL A 493 -18.27 -5.49 -21.27
C VAL A 493 -16.75 -5.64 -21.33
N ASN A 494 -16.02 -4.75 -20.66
CA ASN A 494 -14.57 -4.84 -20.54
C ASN A 494 -14.17 -5.89 -19.49
N GLU A 495 -14.93 -5.99 -18.40
CA GLU A 495 -14.83 -7.02 -17.36
C GLU A 495 -16.24 -7.40 -16.89
N GLY A 496 -16.47 -8.66 -16.53
CA GLY A 496 -17.78 -9.15 -16.10
C GLY A 496 -18.53 -9.94 -17.19
N THR A 497 -19.86 -9.81 -17.23
CA THR A 497 -20.75 -10.61 -18.10
C THR A 497 -21.77 -9.74 -18.83
N GLU A 498 -22.38 -10.27 -19.89
CA GLU A 498 -23.48 -9.61 -20.59
C GLU A 498 -24.70 -9.38 -19.69
N GLU A 499 -24.89 -10.23 -18.69
CA GLU A 499 -25.92 -10.09 -17.66
C GLU A 499 -25.71 -8.83 -16.83
N ASP A 500 -24.46 -8.42 -16.58
CA ASP A 500 -24.14 -7.18 -15.88
C ASP A 500 -24.59 -5.95 -16.70
N ALA A 501 -24.35 -5.95 -18.01
CA ALA A 501 -24.80 -4.90 -18.92
C ALA A 501 -26.34 -4.84 -19.02
N LYS A 502 -27.00 -6.00 -19.06
CA LYS A 502 -28.49 -6.09 -19.01
C LYS A 502 -29.04 -5.56 -17.69
N ALA A 503 -28.40 -5.86 -16.56
CA ALA A 503 -28.82 -5.38 -15.25
C ALA A 503 -28.77 -3.85 -15.18
N TYR A 504 -27.66 -3.22 -15.60
CA TYR A 504 -27.56 -1.76 -15.70
C TYR A 504 -28.68 -1.17 -16.58
N THR A 505 -28.87 -1.74 -17.77
CA THR A 505 -29.87 -1.26 -18.73
C THR A 505 -31.29 -1.37 -18.17
N ASN A 506 -31.64 -2.48 -17.52
CA ASN A 506 -32.99 -2.71 -17.03
C ASN A 506 -33.29 -1.96 -15.74
N GLU A 507 -32.37 -2.03 -14.77
CA GLU A 507 -32.60 -1.53 -13.40
C GLU A 507 -32.39 -0.02 -13.29
N ILE A 508 -31.65 0.61 -14.20
CA ILE A 508 -31.44 2.05 -14.20
C ILE A 508 -32.11 2.69 -15.42
N VAL A 509 -31.65 2.36 -16.62
CA VAL A 509 -32.07 3.08 -17.84
C VAL A 509 -33.55 2.86 -18.14
N ASN A 510 -34.00 1.61 -18.22
CA ASN A 510 -35.40 1.29 -18.52
C ASN A 510 -36.33 1.67 -17.36
N PHE A 511 -35.88 1.47 -16.12
CA PHE A 511 -36.63 1.96 -14.95
C PHE A 511 -36.92 3.47 -15.05
N LEU A 512 -35.91 4.30 -15.33
CA LEU A 512 -36.07 5.75 -15.48
C LEU A 512 -36.87 6.18 -16.72
N LYS A 513 -36.94 5.33 -17.77
CA LYS A 513 -37.82 5.57 -18.93
C LYS A 513 -39.29 5.33 -18.60
N SER A 514 -39.57 4.43 -17.68
CA SER A 514 -40.93 3.98 -17.36
C SER A 514 -41.50 4.56 -16.07
N ASN A 515 -40.67 5.22 -15.25
CA ASN A 515 -41.08 5.73 -13.94
C ASN A 515 -40.70 7.21 -13.78
N ASP A 516 -41.55 7.95 -13.07
CA ASP A 516 -41.34 9.37 -12.75
C ASP A 516 -40.38 9.53 -11.57
N ILE A 517 -39.18 10.05 -11.84
CA ILE A 517 -38.11 10.21 -10.85
C ILE A 517 -38.40 11.30 -9.80
N THR A 518 -39.43 12.13 -10.00
CA THR A 518 -39.87 13.11 -8.99
C THR A 518 -40.58 12.42 -7.81
N GLN A 519 -41.01 11.17 -7.96
CA GLN A 519 -41.56 10.36 -6.87
C GLN A 519 -40.44 9.84 -5.96
N LYS A 520 -40.61 10.01 -4.64
CA LYS A 520 -39.61 9.65 -3.63
C LYS A 520 -39.17 8.18 -3.74
N ASP A 521 -40.11 7.25 -3.83
CA ASP A 521 -39.81 5.81 -3.87
C ASP A 521 -38.99 5.41 -5.10
N ASN A 522 -39.20 6.09 -6.24
CA ASN A 522 -38.42 5.84 -7.45
C ASN A 522 -36.98 6.34 -7.30
N TYR A 523 -36.78 7.48 -6.64
CA TYR A 523 -35.45 8.00 -6.36
C TYR A 523 -34.70 7.14 -5.32
N GLU A 524 -35.39 6.69 -4.26
CA GLU A 524 -34.84 5.73 -3.30
C GLU A 524 -34.43 4.42 -3.97
N TYR A 525 -35.25 3.88 -4.88
CA TYR A 525 -34.89 2.72 -5.67
C TYR A 525 -33.60 2.94 -6.47
N ILE A 526 -33.47 4.07 -7.18
CA ILE A 526 -32.26 4.39 -7.95
C ILE A 526 -31.01 4.51 -7.06
N LYS A 527 -31.14 5.06 -5.84
CA LYS A 527 -30.05 5.11 -4.86
C LYS A 527 -29.53 3.72 -4.45
N THR A 528 -30.34 2.67 -4.57
CA THR A 528 -29.89 1.28 -4.36
C THR A 528 -29.15 0.68 -5.56
N LYS A 529 -29.24 1.29 -6.75
CA LYS A 529 -28.65 0.75 -7.99
C LYS A 529 -27.37 1.47 -8.41
N MET A 530 -27.27 2.75 -8.09
CA MET A 530 -26.09 3.56 -8.39
C MET A 530 -25.67 4.41 -7.21
N ASP A 531 -24.37 4.68 -7.14
CA ASP A 531 -23.82 5.63 -6.20
C ASP A 531 -24.04 7.05 -6.74
N VAL A 532 -25.12 7.67 -6.28
CA VAL A 532 -25.56 8.98 -6.77
C VAL A 532 -24.54 10.08 -6.44
N ASP A 533 -23.86 10.00 -5.29
CA ASP A 533 -22.81 10.97 -4.93
C ASP A 533 -21.61 10.89 -5.87
N ASN A 534 -21.15 9.67 -6.17
CA ASN A 534 -20.10 9.45 -7.17
C ASN A 534 -20.52 9.97 -8.56
N PHE A 535 -21.78 9.75 -8.95
CA PHE A 535 -22.27 10.26 -10.24
C PHE A 535 -22.33 11.79 -10.27
N ILE A 536 -22.73 12.45 -9.18
CA ILE A 536 -22.68 13.91 -9.07
C ILE A 536 -21.23 14.39 -9.21
N ASP A 537 -20.28 13.78 -8.49
CA ASP A 537 -18.85 14.14 -8.60
C ASP A 537 -18.32 13.99 -10.03
N TYR A 538 -18.71 12.91 -10.71
CA TYR A 538 -18.34 12.64 -12.09
C TYR A 538 -18.86 13.71 -13.05
N GLN A 539 -20.12 14.14 -12.87
CA GLN A 539 -20.74 15.21 -13.66
C GLN A 539 -20.06 16.56 -13.40
N VAL A 540 -19.88 16.91 -12.12
CA VAL A 540 -19.24 18.16 -11.71
C VAL A 540 -17.82 18.27 -12.27
N ALA A 541 -17.02 17.19 -12.17
CA ALA A 541 -15.66 17.16 -12.70
C ALA A 541 -15.63 17.38 -14.22
N ASN A 542 -16.40 16.61 -15.02
CA ASN A 542 -16.39 16.76 -16.48
C ASN A 542 -16.91 18.12 -16.95
N ILE A 543 -17.94 18.65 -16.28
CA ILE A 543 -18.50 19.98 -16.60
C ILE A 543 -17.48 21.08 -16.29
N PHE A 544 -16.83 21.01 -15.12
CA PHE A 544 -15.80 21.98 -14.75
C PHE A 544 -14.63 21.92 -15.72
N PHE A 545 -14.13 20.71 -16.03
CA PHE A 545 -13.04 20.48 -16.98
C PHE A 545 -13.36 20.91 -18.41
N ALA A 546 -14.62 21.19 -18.74
CA ALA A 546 -15.03 21.43 -20.12
C ALA A 546 -14.58 20.30 -21.06
N ASN A 547 -14.79 19.04 -20.66
CA ASN A 547 -14.33 17.89 -21.43
C ASN A 547 -15.08 17.77 -22.76
N GLY A 548 -14.43 18.17 -23.87
CA GLY A 548 -15.05 18.28 -25.19
C GLY A 548 -15.43 16.95 -25.85
N ASP A 549 -14.86 15.80 -25.44
CA ASP A 549 -15.27 14.49 -25.97
C ASP A 549 -16.40 13.83 -25.18
N TRP A 550 -16.86 14.48 -24.11
CA TRP A 550 -17.89 13.99 -23.21
C TRP A 550 -19.17 14.84 -23.39
N PRO A 551 -20.41 14.31 -23.17
CA PRO A 551 -20.77 12.99 -22.63
C PRO A 551 -20.98 11.87 -23.65
N GLN A 552 -20.88 12.17 -24.95
CA GLN A 552 -21.09 11.17 -26.01
C GLN A 552 -19.94 10.15 -26.13
N ASN A 553 -18.81 10.36 -25.46
CA ASN A 553 -17.69 9.45 -25.41
C ASN A 553 -17.08 9.42 -24.00
N ASN A 554 -16.10 8.54 -23.78
CA ASN A 554 -15.31 8.45 -22.55
C ASN A 554 -16.16 8.19 -21.29
N VAL A 555 -17.26 7.45 -21.45
CA VAL A 555 -18.12 7.01 -20.35
C VAL A 555 -17.79 5.57 -20.00
N SER A 556 -17.34 5.34 -18.76
CA SER A 556 -17.10 4.00 -18.22
C SER A 556 -17.58 3.94 -16.78
N MET A 557 -18.06 2.77 -16.39
CA MET A 557 -18.64 2.54 -15.07
C MET A 557 -18.34 1.13 -14.58
N TRP A 558 -18.24 0.98 -13.27
CA TRP A 558 -17.94 -0.30 -12.65
C TRP A 558 -18.86 -0.60 -11.47
N LYS A 559 -18.91 -1.87 -11.10
CA LYS A 559 -19.66 -2.39 -9.95
C LYS A 559 -18.92 -3.61 -9.37
N TYR A 560 -19.00 -3.77 -8.06
CA TYR A 560 -18.68 -5.02 -7.38
C TYR A 560 -19.95 -5.86 -7.17
N LYS A 561 -19.94 -7.14 -7.56
CA LYS A 561 -21.09 -8.05 -7.41
C LYS A 561 -21.14 -8.63 -6.00
N THR A 562 -22.20 -8.31 -5.28
CA THR A 562 -22.55 -8.89 -3.98
C THR A 562 -23.13 -10.30 -4.16
N GLU A 563 -23.04 -11.16 -3.16
CA GLU A 563 -23.44 -12.58 -3.27
C GLU A 563 -24.93 -12.77 -3.58
N ASP A 564 -25.77 -11.91 -3.05
CA ASP A 564 -27.23 -11.90 -3.26
C ASP A 564 -27.67 -10.93 -4.37
N GLY A 565 -26.73 -10.18 -4.96
CA GLY A 565 -27.00 -9.16 -5.96
C GLY A 565 -27.73 -7.92 -5.43
N LEU A 566 -27.80 -7.73 -4.10
CA LEU A 566 -28.49 -6.61 -3.46
C LEU A 566 -27.52 -5.49 -3.02
N TYR A 567 -28.11 -4.34 -2.66
CA TYR A 567 -27.41 -3.20 -2.09
C TYR A 567 -27.19 -3.38 -0.59
N HIS A 568 -25.94 -3.25 -0.15
CA HIS A 568 -25.53 -3.39 1.25
C HIS A 568 -24.91 -2.08 1.75
N PRO A 569 -25.71 -1.15 2.33
CA PRO A 569 -25.24 0.17 2.77
C PRO A 569 -24.16 0.12 3.86
N GLU A 570 -24.08 -0.98 4.61
CA GLU A 570 -23.08 -1.22 5.65
C GLU A 570 -21.74 -1.73 5.09
N ALA A 571 -21.70 -2.14 3.82
CA ALA A 571 -20.48 -2.61 3.19
C ALA A 571 -19.47 -1.46 3.02
N PRO A 572 -18.15 -1.76 3.03
CA PRO A 572 -17.13 -0.76 2.71
C PRO A 572 -17.40 -0.10 1.34
N TYR A 573 -16.96 1.14 1.20
CA TYR A 573 -17.14 1.90 -0.04
C TYR A 573 -16.59 1.11 -1.25
N GLY A 574 -17.35 1.05 -2.35
CA GLY A 574 -17.02 0.27 -3.54
C GLY A 574 -17.49 -1.20 -3.50
N GLN A 575 -17.94 -1.72 -2.36
CA GLN A 575 -18.31 -3.15 -2.17
C GLN A 575 -19.82 -3.38 -2.05
N ASP A 576 -20.61 -2.32 -2.10
CA ASP A 576 -22.03 -2.29 -1.74
C ASP A 576 -22.99 -2.73 -2.85
N GLY A 577 -22.52 -3.16 -4.02
CA GLY A 577 -23.38 -3.61 -5.12
C GLY A 577 -23.85 -2.52 -6.10
N ARG A 578 -23.48 -1.25 -5.88
CA ARG A 578 -23.90 -0.11 -6.73
C ARG A 578 -22.94 0.18 -7.89
N TRP A 579 -23.50 0.72 -8.99
CA TRP A 579 -22.73 1.24 -10.12
C TRP A 579 -22.06 2.59 -9.81
N ARG A 580 -20.82 2.77 -10.28
CA ARG A 580 -19.97 3.96 -10.12
C ARG A 580 -19.30 4.35 -11.44
N TRP A 581 -19.20 5.63 -11.72
CA TRP A 581 -18.54 6.20 -12.89
C TRP A 581 -17.10 6.57 -12.57
N ILE A 582 -16.25 6.48 -13.59
CA ILE A 582 -14.81 6.70 -13.49
C ILE A 582 -14.38 7.87 -14.36
N ILE A 583 -13.38 8.62 -13.93
CA ILE A 583 -12.73 9.63 -14.78
C ILE A 583 -11.83 8.89 -15.77
N LYS A 584 -11.93 9.24 -17.05
CA LYS A 584 -11.24 8.57 -18.15
C LYS A 584 -11.05 9.57 -19.29
N ASP A 585 -9.84 9.59 -19.84
CA ASP A 585 -9.51 10.19 -21.14
C ASP A 585 -10.00 11.64 -21.24
N THR A 586 -9.36 12.49 -20.44
CA THR A 586 -9.79 13.87 -20.21
C THR A 586 -8.97 14.89 -21.02
N ASP A 587 -8.07 14.44 -21.91
CA ASP A 587 -7.12 15.31 -22.63
C ASP A 587 -7.73 16.39 -23.52
N PHE A 588 -9.04 16.36 -23.82
CA PHE A 588 -9.76 17.47 -24.47
C PHE A 588 -10.36 18.51 -23.51
N GLY A 589 -10.27 18.29 -22.20
CA GLY A 589 -10.64 19.29 -21.19
C GLY A 589 -9.56 20.35 -20.96
N PHE A 590 -9.88 21.31 -20.11
CA PHE A 590 -8.97 22.33 -19.59
C PHE A 590 -8.44 23.30 -20.66
N ALA A 591 -9.26 23.64 -21.66
CA ALA A 591 -8.83 24.30 -22.90
C ALA A 591 -7.88 23.42 -23.75
N GLY A 592 -8.24 22.15 -23.90
CA GLY A 592 -7.46 21.16 -24.63
C GLY A 592 -7.48 21.33 -26.16
N PRO A 593 -6.79 20.44 -26.89
CA PRO A 593 -6.44 20.59 -28.31
C PRO A 593 -7.58 20.91 -29.28
N ILE A 594 -8.81 20.45 -28.99
CA ILE A 594 -9.95 20.64 -29.90
C ILE A 594 -10.64 21.98 -29.67
N MET A 595 -10.75 22.41 -28.41
CA MET A 595 -11.53 23.60 -28.05
C MET A 595 -10.66 24.83 -27.89
N GLY A 596 -9.38 24.67 -27.53
CA GLY A 596 -8.50 25.78 -27.20
C GLY A 596 -9.16 26.74 -26.21
N ALA A 597 -9.00 28.05 -26.44
CA ALA A 597 -9.58 29.09 -25.59
C ALA A 597 -11.12 29.04 -25.47
N ASP A 598 -11.84 28.51 -26.46
CA ASP A 598 -13.29 28.37 -26.38
C ASP A 598 -13.72 27.41 -25.26
N GLY A 599 -12.82 26.50 -24.84
CA GLY A 599 -13.04 25.63 -23.68
C GLY A 599 -13.30 26.37 -22.38
N ILE A 600 -12.76 27.58 -22.21
CA ILE A 600 -12.91 28.40 -21.00
C ILE A 600 -14.38 28.79 -20.81
N THR A 601 -15.04 29.20 -21.89
CA THR A 601 -16.41 29.73 -21.87
C THR A 601 -17.48 28.70 -22.24
N HIS A 602 -17.07 27.50 -22.68
CA HIS A 602 -18.02 26.50 -23.17
C HIS A 602 -19.02 26.04 -22.10
N ASP A 603 -20.31 26.11 -22.40
CA ASP A 603 -21.39 25.66 -21.52
C ASP A 603 -21.56 24.14 -21.55
N THR A 604 -20.62 23.45 -20.88
CA THR A 604 -20.60 21.99 -20.80
C THR A 604 -21.79 21.43 -20.02
N LEU A 605 -22.41 22.23 -19.14
CA LEU A 605 -23.62 21.85 -18.43
C LEU A 605 -24.81 21.74 -19.40
N ASN A 606 -24.98 22.72 -20.29
CA ASN A 606 -25.98 22.61 -21.34
C ASN A 606 -25.66 21.47 -22.30
N HIS A 607 -24.40 21.34 -22.74
CA HIS A 607 -23.99 20.21 -23.60
C HIS A 607 -24.33 18.84 -22.98
N ALA A 608 -24.21 18.71 -21.65
CA ALA A 608 -24.55 17.50 -20.90
C ALA A 608 -26.06 17.25 -20.69
N THR A 609 -26.93 18.19 -21.04
CA THR A 609 -28.36 18.15 -20.68
C THR A 609 -29.31 18.55 -21.81
N GLU A 610 -28.81 19.11 -22.90
CA GLU A 610 -29.58 19.47 -24.08
C GLU A 610 -29.93 18.25 -24.94
N ASN A 611 -31.00 18.36 -25.73
CA ASN A 611 -31.34 17.34 -26.70
C ASN A 611 -30.33 17.39 -27.85
N THR A 612 -29.30 16.56 -27.77
CA THR A 612 -28.30 16.43 -28.82
C THR A 612 -28.65 15.26 -29.75
N LYS A 613 -27.85 15.09 -30.81
CA LYS A 613 -27.87 13.91 -31.68
C LYS A 613 -27.72 12.59 -30.90
N TYR A 614 -27.17 12.62 -29.69
CA TYR A 614 -26.86 11.46 -28.86
C TYR A 614 -27.73 11.45 -27.60
N GLU A 615 -29.03 11.23 -27.76
CA GLU A 615 -30.00 11.25 -26.64
C GLU A 615 -29.60 10.35 -25.46
N TRP A 616 -28.95 9.21 -25.74
CA TRP A 616 -28.48 8.29 -24.71
C TRP A 616 -27.47 8.94 -23.75
N ALA A 617 -26.62 9.84 -24.25
CA ALA A 617 -25.49 10.40 -23.51
C ALA A 617 -25.94 11.39 -22.43
N VAL A 618 -27.01 12.13 -22.73
CA VAL A 618 -27.58 13.13 -21.82
C VAL A 618 -28.72 12.55 -20.96
N PHE A 619 -29.30 11.42 -21.37
CA PHE A 619 -30.53 10.87 -20.78
C PHE A 619 -30.46 10.74 -19.26
N LEU A 620 -29.44 10.06 -18.74
CA LEU A 620 -29.37 9.73 -17.31
C LEU A 620 -29.27 10.99 -16.45
N PHE A 621 -28.33 11.89 -16.78
CA PHE A 621 -28.12 13.13 -16.02
C PHE A 621 -29.34 14.06 -16.13
N LYS A 622 -29.85 14.26 -17.34
CA LYS A 622 -31.04 15.06 -17.59
C LYS A 622 -32.25 14.54 -16.79
N LYS A 623 -32.45 13.22 -16.76
CA LYS A 623 -33.54 12.61 -16.00
C LYS A 623 -33.37 12.85 -14.51
N LEU A 624 -32.19 12.59 -13.95
CA LEU A 624 -31.96 12.79 -12.52
C LEU A 624 -32.14 14.25 -12.08
N LEU A 625 -31.80 15.23 -12.93
CA LEU A 625 -32.05 16.65 -12.68
C LEU A 625 -33.54 17.03 -12.57
N GLU A 626 -34.49 16.18 -12.99
CA GLU A 626 -35.92 16.42 -12.77
C GLU A 626 -36.28 16.31 -11.28
N ASN A 627 -35.59 15.45 -10.53
CA ASN A 627 -35.74 15.29 -9.08
C ASN A 627 -35.07 16.46 -8.31
N SER A 628 -35.80 17.10 -7.39
CA SER A 628 -35.30 18.27 -6.65
C SER A 628 -34.18 17.94 -5.65
N GLU A 629 -34.18 16.77 -5.03
CA GLU A 629 -33.11 16.33 -4.12
C GLU A 629 -31.79 16.18 -4.89
N PHE A 630 -31.80 15.46 -6.01
CA PHE A 630 -30.64 15.32 -6.89
C PHE A 630 -30.17 16.67 -7.44
N ARG A 631 -31.09 17.48 -7.98
CA ARG A 631 -30.76 18.78 -8.59
C ARG A 631 -30.12 19.73 -7.59
N ASN A 632 -30.67 19.84 -6.39
CA ASN A 632 -30.10 20.68 -5.34
C ASN A 632 -28.73 20.15 -4.88
N ALA A 633 -28.58 18.83 -4.73
CA ALA A 633 -27.30 18.21 -4.39
C ALA A 633 -26.23 18.45 -5.46
N PHE A 634 -26.58 18.39 -6.75
CA PHE A 634 -25.67 18.71 -7.85
C PHE A 634 -25.22 20.18 -7.83
N ILE A 635 -26.16 21.12 -7.69
CA ILE A 635 -25.83 22.56 -7.66
C ILE A 635 -24.97 22.88 -6.43
N ASN A 636 -25.31 22.33 -5.27
CA ASN A 636 -24.52 22.51 -4.05
C ASN A 636 -23.15 21.84 -4.17
N ARG A 637 -23.02 20.65 -4.77
CA ARG A 637 -21.72 19.99 -4.98
C ARG A 637 -20.81 20.80 -5.92
N MET A 638 -21.38 21.41 -6.96
CA MET A 638 -20.64 22.35 -7.81
C MET A 638 -20.15 23.56 -7.02
N ALA A 639 -21.01 24.20 -6.23
CA ALA A 639 -20.63 25.34 -5.38
C ALA A 639 -19.58 24.95 -4.33
N ASP A 640 -19.78 23.81 -3.66
CA ASP A 640 -18.86 23.21 -2.71
C ASP A 640 -17.44 23.12 -3.32
N TYR A 641 -17.30 22.55 -4.53
CA TYR A 641 -16.00 22.43 -5.19
C TYR A 641 -15.44 23.75 -5.69
N LEU A 642 -16.26 24.65 -6.25
CA LEU A 642 -15.81 26.00 -6.65
C LEU A 642 -15.23 26.82 -5.48
N ASN A 643 -15.71 26.60 -4.26
CA ASN A 643 -15.19 27.25 -3.06
C ASN A 643 -14.05 26.48 -2.37
N THR A 644 -13.68 25.30 -2.86
CA THR A 644 -12.66 24.45 -2.22
C THR A 644 -11.69 23.89 -3.25
N CYS A 645 -11.88 22.64 -3.70
CA CYS A 645 -10.88 21.98 -4.52
C CYS A 645 -10.71 22.64 -5.88
N PHE A 646 -11.70 23.37 -6.41
CA PHE A 646 -11.67 24.11 -7.68
C PHE A 646 -11.25 25.58 -7.54
N GLU A 647 -10.64 25.94 -6.41
CA GLU A 647 -10.04 27.25 -6.21
C GLU A 647 -8.92 27.51 -7.24
N PRO A 648 -8.90 28.67 -7.93
CA PRO A 648 -7.95 28.95 -9.01
C PRO A 648 -6.47 28.80 -8.64
N GLN A 649 -6.03 29.33 -7.51
CA GLN A 649 -4.61 29.33 -7.14
C GLN A 649 -4.13 27.91 -6.88
N LEU A 650 -4.92 27.08 -6.20
CA LEU A 650 -4.63 25.67 -5.98
C LEU A 650 -4.42 24.90 -7.30
N ILE A 651 -5.22 25.21 -8.33
CA ILE A 651 -5.07 24.60 -9.65
C ILE A 651 -3.79 25.08 -10.33
N ILE A 652 -3.55 26.40 -10.33
CA ILE A 652 -2.36 27.01 -10.93
C ILE A 652 -1.08 26.45 -10.29
N ASP A 653 -1.04 26.34 -8.97
CA ASP A 653 0.10 25.74 -8.25
C ASP A 653 0.34 24.28 -8.69
N THR A 654 -0.74 23.52 -8.94
CA THR A 654 -0.62 22.14 -9.43
C THR A 654 -0.14 22.10 -10.89
N ILE A 655 -0.59 23.03 -11.74
CA ILE A 655 -0.11 23.18 -13.11
C ILE A 655 1.39 23.48 -13.12
N ASP A 656 1.83 24.41 -12.28
CA ASP A 656 3.23 24.82 -12.19
C ASP A 656 4.11 23.68 -11.67
N GLU A 657 3.66 22.94 -10.65
CA GLU A 657 4.35 21.74 -10.16
C GLU A 657 4.55 20.70 -11.28
N MET A 658 3.50 20.42 -12.07
CA MET A 658 3.57 19.45 -13.16
C MET A 658 4.38 19.94 -14.36
N LYS A 659 4.33 21.25 -14.65
CA LYS A 659 5.18 21.91 -15.65
C LYS A 659 6.65 21.74 -15.27
N ASP A 660 7.02 22.15 -14.06
CA ASP A 660 8.40 22.15 -13.59
C ASP A 660 8.98 20.74 -13.58
N ALA A 661 8.17 19.72 -13.25
CA ALA A 661 8.60 18.33 -13.25
C ALA A 661 9.10 17.83 -14.63
N ILE A 662 8.53 18.32 -15.74
CA ILE A 662 8.89 17.83 -17.09
C ILE A 662 9.66 18.83 -17.94
N ALA A 663 9.74 20.10 -17.52
CA ALA A 663 10.29 21.22 -18.31
C ALA A 663 11.68 20.94 -18.89
N SER A 664 12.57 20.31 -18.11
CA SER A 664 13.93 19.95 -18.53
C SER A 664 13.97 18.95 -19.69
N SER A 665 12.94 18.09 -19.81
CA SER A 665 12.88 16.99 -20.78
C SER A 665 12.14 17.36 -22.07
N ILE A 666 11.35 18.43 -22.07
CA ILE A 666 10.59 18.88 -23.25
C ILE A 666 11.50 19.22 -24.44
N PRO A 667 12.66 19.92 -24.29
CA PRO A 667 13.54 20.18 -25.42
C PRO A 667 14.05 18.92 -26.12
N GLU A 668 14.49 17.89 -25.38
CA GLU A 668 14.97 16.63 -25.98
C GLU A 668 13.80 15.81 -26.56
N HIS A 669 12.63 15.81 -25.90
CA HIS A 669 11.40 15.25 -26.47
C HIS A 669 11.06 15.89 -27.82
N ASN A 670 11.10 17.22 -27.91
CA ASN A 670 10.74 17.93 -29.12
C ASN A 670 11.83 17.85 -30.20
N ALA A 671 13.11 17.73 -29.83
CA ALA A 671 14.16 17.38 -30.77
C ALA A 671 13.91 16.00 -31.40
N ARG A 672 13.38 15.04 -30.62
CA ARG A 672 13.03 13.70 -31.12
C ARG A 672 11.78 13.71 -32.02
N TRP A 673 10.73 14.43 -31.66
CA TRP A 673 9.39 14.28 -32.26
C TRP A 673 8.89 15.49 -33.04
N GLN A 674 9.39 16.70 -32.75
CA GLN A 674 9.00 17.97 -33.36
C GLN A 674 7.50 18.28 -33.32
N ALA A 675 6.77 17.64 -32.39
CA ALA A 675 5.31 17.70 -32.34
C ALA A 675 4.78 18.92 -31.58
N ILE A 676 5.55 19.48 -30.63
CA ILE A 676 5.09 20.57 -29.76
C ILE A 676 5.60 21.91 -30.32
N SER A 677 4.68 22.79 -30.70
CA SER A 677 5.00 24.08 -31.31
C SER A 677 5.23 25.21 -30.29
N ASP A 678 4.33 25.34 -29.31
CA ASP A 678 4.36 26.39 -28.28
C ASP A 678 3.95 25.83 -26.92
N TRP A 679 4.89 25.15 -26.26
CA TRP A 679 4.63 24.49 -24.97
C TRP A 679 4.25 25.48 -23.86
N ASP A 680 4.93 26.63 -23.80
CA ASP A 680 4.67 27.64 -22.77
C ASP A 680 3.30 28.30 -22.97
N GLY A 681 2.89 28.56 -24.22
CA GLY A 681 1.56 29.06 -24.54
C GLY A 681 0.44 28.10 -24.15
N GLU A 682 0.63 26.80 -24.36
CA GLU A 682 -0.32 25.76 -23.92
C GLU A 682 -0.51 25.75 -22.40
N VAL A 683 0.59 25.86 -21.64
CA VAL A 683 0.52 25.91 -20.18
C VAL A 683 -0.12 27.21 -19.69
N GLU A 684 0.16 28.34 -20.34
CA GLU A 684 -0.49 29.62 -20.00
C GLU A 684 -2.00 29.62 -20.29
N LEU A 685 -2.42 28.93 -21.35
CA LEU A 685 -3.84 28.72 -21.64
C LEU A 685 -4.52 27.89 -20.53
N MET A 686 -3.85 26.88 -20.00
CA MET A 686 -4.34 26.12 -18.84
C MET A 686 -4.48 27.00 -17.59
N ARG A 687 -3.52 27.88 -17.29
CA ARG A 687 -3.63 28.83 -16.17
C ARG A 687 -4.79 29.80 -16.36
N THR A 688 -4.97 30.29 -17.58
CA THR A 688 -6.11 31.16 -17.94
C THR A 688 -7.43 30.44 -17.72
N PHE A 689 -7.54 29.18 -18.14
CA PHE A 689 -8.69 28.34 -17.87
C PHE A 689 -8.96 28.23 -16.36
N ALA A 690 -7.96 27.88 -15.55
CA ALA A 690 -8.11 27.74 -14.10
C ALA A 690 -8.63 29.03 -13.44
N LYS A 691 -8.17 30.18 -13.92
CA LYS A 691 -8.54 31.50 -13.38
C LYS A 691 -9.96 31.93 -13.77
N GLU A 692 -10.36 31.71 -15.02
CA GLU A 692 -11.59 32.29 -15.57
C GLU A 692 -12.78 31.33 -15.55
N ARG A 693 -12.53 30.01 -15.67
CA ARG A 693 -13.58 28.98 -15.74
C ARG A 693 -14.58 29.02 -14.58
N PRO A 694 -14.20 29.22 -13.30
CA PRO A 694 -15.14 29.26 -12.19
C PRO A 694 -16.29 30.27 -12.39
N GLY A 695 -15.99 31.47 -12.89
CA GLY A 695 -17.00 32.51 -13.12
C GLY A 695 -18.03 32.08 -14.19
N TYR A 696 -17.54 31.53 -15.30
CA TYR A 696 -18.42 31.02 -16.36
C TYR A 696 -19.30 29.86 -15.88
N VAL A 697 -18.77 28.96 -15.05
CA VAL A 697 -19.55 27.86 -14.48
C VAL A 697 -20.67 28.37 -13.56
N VAL A 698 -20.42 29.42 -12.77
CA VAL A 698 -21.47 30.09 -11.98
C VAL A 698 -22.59 30.62 -12.89
N ASP A 699 -22.23 31.32 -13.97
CA ASP A 699 -23.21 31.85 -14.93
C ASP A 699 -24.00 30.72 -15.61
N HIS A 700 -23.35 29.61 -15.99
CA HIS A 700 -24.01 28.46 -16.59
C HIS A 700 -25.04 27.82 -15.63
N ILE A 701 -24.70 27.69 -14.35
CA ILE A 701 -25.64 27.16 -13.33
C ILE A 701 -26.85 28.08 -13.18
N ILE A 702 -26.64 29.40 -13.05
CA ILE A 702 -27.74 30.38 -12.93
C ILE A 702 -28.65 30.31 -14.16
N ASN A 703 -28.06 30.37 -15.36
CA ASN A 703 -28.82 30.34 -16.61
C ASN A 703 -29.63 29.06 -16.74
N LYS A 704 -29.01 27.90 -16.46
CA LYS A 704 -29.65 26.59 -16.60
C LYS A 704 -30.81 26.39 -15.63
N PHE A 705 -30.66 26.84 -14.39
CA PHE A 705 -31.61 26.55 -13.30
C PHE A 705 -32.46 27.75 -12.88
N SER A 706 -32.46 28.84 -13.67
CA SER A 706 -33.32 30.02 -13.47
C SER A 706 -34.80 29.69 -13.31
N SER A 707 -35.31 28.75 -14.12
CA SER A 707 -36.71 28.27 -14.03
C SER A 707 -37.01 27.48 -12.75
N PHE A 708 -35.99 27.04 -12.02
CA PHE A 708 -36.08 26.39 -10.71
C PHE A 708 -35.78 27.34 -9.55
N GLY A 709 -35.68 28.65 -9.82
CA GLY A 709 -35.50 29.68 -8.80
C GLY A 709 -34.05 30.08 -8.53
N VAL A 710 -33.08 29.56 -9.29
CA VAL A 710 -31.66 29.96 -9.18
C VAL A 710 -31.44 31.27 -9.91
N THR A 711 -31.33 32.38 -9.18
CA THR A 711 -31.32 33.72 -9.78
C THR A 711 -29.98 34.43 -9.73
N ASP A 712 -29.16 34.12 -8.73
CA ASP A 712 -27.91 34.81 -8.41
C ASP A 712 -27.14 34.02 -7.34
N THR A 713 -25.99 34.52 -6.90
CA THR A 713 -25.23 34.01 -5.75
C THR A 713 -25.36 34.90 -4.52
N TYR A 714 -25.01 34.37 -3.35
CA TYR A 714 -24.80 35.11 -2.10
C TYR A 714 -23.53 34.60 -1.42
N SER A 715 -22.89 35.46 -0.62
CA SER A 715 -21.72 35.11 0.18
C SER A 715 -22.13 34.55 1.54
N ILE A 716 -21.45 33.50 1.99
CA ILE A 716 -21.59 32.97 3.35
C ILE A 716 -20.25 33.00 4.06
N LYS A 717 -20.21 33.58 5.26
CA LYS A 717 -19.10 33.54 6.19
C LYS A 717 -19.44 32.61 7.35
N LEU A 718 -18.56 31.64 7.61
CA LEU A 718 -18.69 30.64 8.67
C LEU A 718 -17.50 30.72 9.61
N GLU A 719 -17.77 30.99 10.88
CA GLU A 719 -16.74 31.14 11.91
C GLU A 719 -16.88 30.06 12.98
N THR A 720 -15.76 29.55 13.49
CA THR A 720 -15.77 28.67 14.65
C THR A 720 -14.41 28.59 15.34
N ASP A 721 -14.40 28.09 16.57
CA ASP A 721 -13.17 27.73 17.26
C ASP A 721 -12.82 26.28 16.90
N THR A 722 -11.88 26.11 15.98
CA THR A 722 -11.50 24.80 15.42
C THR A 722 -10.87 23.85 16.43
N SER A 723 -10.50 24.32 17.62
CA SER A 723 -10.07 23.47 18.72
C SER A 723 -11.22 22.77 19.46
N LYS A 724 -12.47 23.20 19.22
CA LYS A 724 -13.67 22.72 19.94
C LYS A 724 -14.68 22.03 19.04
N GLY A 725 -14.57 22.21 17.73
CA GLY A 725 -15.51 21.70 16.74
C GLY A 725 -15.22 22.28 15.37
N PHE A 726 -15.97 21.84 14.37
CA PHE A 726 -15.88 22.31 13.00
C PHE A 726 -17.27 22.45 12.39
N ILE A 727 -17.35 23.13 11.25
CA ILE A 727 -18.61 23.30 10.52
C ILE A 727 -18.57 22.43 9.27
N ARG A 728 -19.63 21.66 9.04
CA ARG A 728 -19.92 21.00 7.75
C ARG A 728 -20.91 21.85 6.98
N ILE A 729 -20.57 22.22 5.75
CA ILE A 729 -21.48 22.85 4.80
C ILE A 729 -21.74 21.88 3.66
N ASN A 730 -23.00 21.48 3.48
CA ASN A 730 -23.44 20.41 2.59
C ASN A 730 -22.60 19.13 2.77
N SER A 731 -21.68 18.88 1.84
CA SER A 731 -20.81 17.71 1.81
C SER A 731 -19.36 17.98 2.25
N ILE A 732 -19.04 19.23 2.57
CA ILE A 732 -17.68 19.68 2.91
C ILE A 732 -17.53 19.90 4.41
N ASP A 733 -16.51 19.26 4.98
CA ASP A 733 -16.01 19.59 6.32
C ASP A 733 -15.02 20.74 6.23
N LEU A 734 -15.30 21.86 6.90
CA LEU A 734 -14.40 23.00 6.95
C LEU A 734 -13.28 22.73 7.97
N ARG A 735 -12.31 21.93 7.53
CA ARG A 735 -11.11 21.54 8.27
C ARG A 735 -9.87 21.91 7.47
N ALA A 736 -8.76 22.14 8.17
CA ALA A 736 -7.46 22.37 7.53
C ALA A 736 -6.99 21.18 6.67
N SER A 737 -7.49 19.97 6.94
CA SER A 737 -7.23 18.77 6.14
C SER A 737 -8.04 18.70 4.84
N THR A 738 -9.07 19.53 4.70
CA THR A 738 -9.93 19.54 3.50
C THR A 738 -9.26 20.36 2.41
N ARG A 739 -9.03 19.73 1.25
CA ARG A 739 -8.32 20.36 0.14
C ARG A 739 -9.05 21.64 -0.32
N GLY A 740 -8.35 22.77 -0.31
CA GLY A 740 -8.90 24.09 -0.66
C GLY A 740 -9.50 24.88 0.50
N VAL A 741 -9.49 24.35 1.73
CA VAL A 741 -9.92 25.08 2.94
C VAL A 741 -8.70 25.63 3.68
N ASN A 742 -8.38 26.90 3.46
CA ASN A 742 -7.18 27.54 4.02
C ASN A 742 -7.37 28.16 5.41
N ILE A 743 -8.58 28.67 5.72
CA ILE A 743 -8.89 29.38 6.98
C ILE A 743 -10.19 28.79 7.58
N PRO A 744 -10.16 27.56 8.12
CA PRO A 744 -11.36 26.87 8.60
C PRO A 744 -12.06 27.59 9.77
N GLU A 745 -11.34 28.38 10.57
CA GLU A 745 -11.90 29.16 11.68
C GLU A 745 -12.72 30.39 11.25
N SER A 746 -12.57 30.84 10.00
CA SER A 746 -13.28 31.98 9.42
C SER A 746 -13.37 31.82 7.89
N TRP A 747 -14.03 30.76 7.45
CA TRP A 747 -14.16 30.42 6.05
C TRP A 747 -15.25 31.24 5.35
N THR A 748 -15.05 31.56 4.08
CA THR A 748 -16.04 32.24 3.24
C THR A 748 -16.22 31.49 1.93
N GLY A 749 -17.47 31.38 1.45
CA GLY A 749 -17.78 30.83 0.14
C GLY A 749 -19.00 31.49 -0.50
N ASN A 750 -19.21 31.25 -1.79
CA ASN A 750 -20.36 31.73 -2.54
C ASN A 750 -21.29 30.57 -2.93
N TYR A 751 -22.58 30.73 -2.67
CA TYR A 751 -23.61 29.72 -2.97
C TYR A 751 -24.76 30.34 -3.76
N PHE A 752 -25.60 29.50 -4.35
CA PHE A 752 -26.68 29.91 -5.23
C PHE A 752 -27.96 30.24 -4.46
N LYS A 753 -28.56 31.40 -4.74
CA LYS A 753 -29.90 31.75 -4.23
C LYS A 753 -30.94 30.76 -4.77
N GLY A 754 -31.96 30.47 -3.98
CA GLY A 754 -33.04 29.55 -4.36
C GLY A 754 -32.71 28.06 -4.20
N VAL A 755 -31.49 27.71 -3.79
CA VAL A 755 -31.09 26.32 -3.47
C VAL A 755 -30.99 26.15 -1.96
N PRO A 756 -31.67 25.17 -1.34
CA PRO A 756 -31.51 24.88 0.07
C PRO A 756 -30.07 24.49 0.42
N LEU A 757 -29.50 25.15 1.43
CA LEU A 757 -28.16 24.92 1.94
C LEU A 757 -28.24 24.23 3.31
N THR A 758 -27.49 23.16 3.53
CA THR A 758 -27.42 22.49 4.85
C THR A 758 -26.10 22.83 5.54
N ILE A 759 -26.16 23.29 6.79
CA ILE A 759 -24.98 23.63 7.59
C ILE A 759 -25.09 22.89 8.92
N LYS A 760 -24.03 22.23 9.36
CA LYS A 760 -24.01 21.51 10.63
C LYS A 760 -22.77 21.87 11.45
N ALA A 761 -22.97 22.20 12.73
CA ALA A 761 -21.90 22.31 13.70
C ALA A 761 -21.60 20.92 14.28
N ILE A 762 -20.35 20.48 14.19
CA ILE A 762 -19.92 19.16 14.66
C ILE A 762 -18.85 19.37 15.74
N PRO A 763 -19.09 18.98 17.00
CA PRO A 763 -18.13 19.16 18.08
C PRO A 763 -16.91 18.24 17.92
N GLU A 764 -15.76 18.68 18.41
CA GLU A 764 -14.60 17.81 18.69
C GLU A 764 -14.80 17.10 20.03
N ASP A 765 -13.99 16.07 20.30
CA ASP A 765 -14.06 15.30 21.54
C ASP A 765 -13.97 16.18 22.79
N GLY A 766 -14.87 15.94 23.76
CA GLY A 766 -14.97 16.72 25.01
C GLY A 766 -15.79 18.02 24.91
N TYR A 767 -16.37 18.30 23.74
CA TYR A 767 -17.23 19.46 23.52
C TYR A 767 -18.63 19.05 23.05
N VAL A 768 -19.58 19.97 23.24
CA VAL A 768 -20.93 19.90 22.66
C VAL A 768 -21.26 21.21 22.00
N PHE A 769 -22.11 21.15 20.98
CA PHE A 769 -22.69 22.34 20.37
C PHE A 769 -23.48 23.13 21.41
N ASP A 770 -23.22 24.44 21.52
CA ASP A 770 -23.94 25.34 22.43
C ASP A 770 -25.01 26.14 21.69
N ARG A 771 -24.61 26.88 20.65
CA ARG A 771 -25.50 27.72 19.84
C ARG A 771 -24.84 28.17 18.55
N TRP A 772 -25.66 28.71 17.64
CA TRP A 772 -25.20 29.57 16.56
C TRP A 772 -25.24 31.04 17.00
N GLU A 773 -24.23 31.84 16.61
CA GLU A 773 -24.35 33.30 16.57
C GLU A 773 -24.70 33.71 15.14
N GLY A 774 -25.57 34.72 14.97
CA GLY A 774 -26.09 35.15 13.67
C GLY A 774 -27.47 34.60 13.31
N THR A 775 -28.02 33.66 14.09
CA THR A 775 -29.40 33.16 13.97
C THR A 775 -30.00 32.83 15.34
N ALA A 776 -31.33 32.74 15.43
CA ALA A 776 -32.05 32.32 16.63
C ALA A 776 -32.30 30.79 16.69
N GLU A 777 -31.87 30.05 15.66
CA GLU A 777 -32.02 28.60 15.58
C GLU A 777 -31.21 27.87 16.66
N THR A 778 -31.83 26.86 17.28
CA THR A 778 -31.23 26.10 18.39
C THR A 778 -30.70 24.73 17.96
N SER A 779 -31.00 24.29 16.73
CA SER A 779 -30.50 23.04 16.16
C SER A 779 -29.02 23.16 15.80
N ASP A 780 -28.24 22.09 16.00
CA ASP A 780 -26.87 21.99 15.51
C ASP A 780 -26.79 22.00 13.98
N THR A 781 -27.92 21.71 13.32
CA THR A 781 -28.09 21.62 11.88
C THR A 781 -29.09 22.67 11.41
N LEU A 782 -28.67 23.50 10.47
CA LEU A 782 -29.47 24.53 9.81
C LEU A 782 -29.76 24.12 8.37
N VAL A 783 -30.99 24.34 7.91
CA VAL A 783 -31.35 24.29 6.49
C VAL A 783 -31.80 25.68 6.08
N LEU A 784 -30.98 26.36 5.29
CA LEU A 784 -31.17 27.77 4.93
C LEU A 784 -31.58 27.89 3.46
N MET A 785 -32.32 28.95 3.15
CA MET A 785 -32.56 29.39 1.78
C MET A 785 -32.27 30.89 1.68
N PRO A 786 -30.99 31.30 1.73
CA PRO A 786 -30.64 32.71 1.83
C PRO A 786 -30.98 33.49 0.56
N THR A 787 -31.41 34.74 0.75
CA THR A 787 -31.61 35.73 -0.32
C THR A 787 -30.56 36.84 -0.28
N GLU A 788 -29.77 36.89 0.79
CA GLU A 788 -28.75 37.90 1.11
C GLU A 788 -27.54 37.20 1.74
N ASP A 789 -26.44 37.93 1.91
CA ASP A 789 -25.22 37.40 2.53
C ASP A 789 -25.46 36.93 3.97
N VAL A 790 -24.83 35.83 4.35
CA VAL A 790 -25.02 35.17 5.64
C VAL A 790 -23.72 35.18 6.43
N ASN A 791 -23.78 35.55 7.72
CA ASN A 791 -22.67 35.37 8.65
C ASN A 791 -23.14 34.54 9.85
N LEU A 792 -22.50 33.39 10.06
CA LEU A 792 -22.82 32.47 11.15
C LEU A 792 -21.55 32.06 11.89
N LYS A 793 -21.67 31.89 13.20
CA LYS A 793 -20.61 31.32 14.03
C LYS A 793 -21.11 30.14 14.85
N ALA A 794 -20.48 28.98 14.71
CA ALA A 794 -20.75 27.84 15.57
C ALA A 794 -19.99 28.01 16.89
N VAL A 795 -20.72 27.99 18.01
CA VAL A 795 -20.15 28.06 19.35
C VAL A 795 -20.31 26.71 20.04
N PHE A 796 -19.19 26.20 20.54
CA PHE A 796 -19.12 24.96 21.31
C PHE A 796 -18.74 25.28 22.76
N LYS A 797 -19.21 24.44 23.69
CA LYS A 797 -18.84 24.49 25.11
C LYS A 797 -18.30 23.14 25.55
N LYS A 798 -17.46 23.15 26.59
CA LYS A 798 -16.97 21.92 27.20
C LYS A 798 -18.18 21.09 27.66
N ASP A 799 -18.16 19.81 27.41
CA ASP A 799 -19.23 18.92 27.83
C ASP A 799 -19.20 18.73 29.35
N SER A 800 -19.97 19.54 30.08
CA SER A 800 -20.10 19.46 31.53
C SER A 800 -20.80 18.20 32.02
N SER A 801 -21.36 17.38 31.12
CA SER A 801 -22.00 16.11 31.48
C SER A 801 -21.02 14.96 31.71
N THR A 802 -19.72 15.20 31.52
CA THR A 802 -18.69 14.17 31.53
C THR A 802 -17.73 14.20 32.72
N GLU A 803 -17.77 15.16 33.65
CA GLU A 803 -16.87 15.12 34.83
C GLU A 803 -17.52 14.41 36.03
N CYS A 804 -16.80 13.46 36.63
CA CYS A 804 -17.18 12.65 37.78
C CYS A 804 -16.26 12.97 38.95
N LYS A 805 -16.83 13.08 40.14
CA LYS A 805 -16.07 13.16 41.39
C LYS A 805 -15.66 11.78 41.85
N ILE A 806 -14.37 11.60 42.08
CA ILE A 806 -13.80 10.43 42.72
C ILE A 806 -13.41 10.81 44.14
N THR A 807 -13.99 10.11 45.10
CA THR A 807 -13.74 10.34 46.52
C THR A 807 -13.19 9.07 47.19
N GLY A 808 -12.64 9.21 48.38
CA GLY A 808 -12.30 8.06 49.19
C GLY A 808 -11.54 8.43 50.45
N TYR A 809 -11.17 7.39 51.20
CA TYR A 809 -10.37 7.49 52.42
C TYR A 809 -9.14 6.58 52.31
N VAL A 810 -7.99 7.03 52.80
CA VAL A 810 -6.74 6.26 52.91
C VAL A 810 -6.34 6.18 54.38
N GLU A 811 -5.85 5.02 54.82
CA GLU A 811 -5.37 4.81 56.18
C GLU A 811 -4.11 3.95 56.20
N PRO A 812 -3.07 4.31 56.96
CA PRO A 812 -1.89 3.44 57.10
C PRO A 812 -2.20 2.22 57.99
N ASP A 813 -1.58 1.08 57.70
CA ASP A 813 -1.79 -0.16 58.46
C ASP A 813 -0.98 -0.24 59.77
N LEU A 814 -1.11 0.78 60.62
CA LEU A 814 -0.40 0.93 61.89
C LEU A 814 -1.28 1.52 62.98
N ILE A 815 -0.83 1.44 64.22
CA ILE A 815 -1.51 2.03 65.38
C ILE A 815 -0.74 3.29 65.79
N SER A 816 -1.41 4.44 65.77
CA SER A 816 -0.86 5.73 66.21
C SER A 816 -1.95 6.59 66.84
N THR A 817 -1.56 7.50 67.73
CA THR A 817 -2.44 8.54 68.29
C THR A 817 -2.21 9.92 67.65
N ALA A 818 -1.33 10.03 66.65
CA ALA A 818 -1.06 11.28 65.97
C ALA A 818 -2.23 11.70 65.08
N ALA A 819 -2.63 12.98 65.17
CA ALA A 819 -3.81 13.50 64.46
C ALA A 819 -3.62 13.56 62.94
N ASP A 820 -2.38 13.66 62.46
CA ASP A 820 -2.00 13.81 61.05
C ASP A 820 -1.48 12.50 60.43
N ILE A 821 -1.77 11.35 61.04
CA ILE A 821 -1.27 10.07 60.56
C ILE A 821 -1.89 9.68 59.20
N LYS A 822 -3.12 10.16 58.93
CA LYS A 822 -3.89 9.88 57.71
C LYS A 822 -3.74 10.94 56.61
N SER A 823 -3.01 12.03 56.86
CA SER A 823 -2.86 13.12 55.90
C SER A 823 -1.75 12.88 54.88
N ASN A 824 -1.79 13.64 53.78
CA ASN A 824 -0.74 13.73 52.77
C ASN A 824 -0.43 12.42 52.02
N PHE A 825 -1.39 11.50 51.90
CA PHE A 825 -1.32 10.45 50.88
C PHE A 825 -1.72 11.03 49.54
N LYS A 826 -0.91 10.84 48.51
CA LYS A 826 -1.17 11.31 47.14
C LYS A 826 -1.96 10.25 46.38
N ILE A 827 -3.10 10.66 45.81
CA ILE A 827 -3.89 9.87 44.86
C ILE A 827 -3.69 10.52 43.50
N GLU A 828 -3.21 9.76 42.52
CA GLU A 828 -3.00 10.24 41.15
C GLU A 828 -3.66 9.32 40.11
N VAL A 829 -4.14 9.93 39.02
CA VAL A 829 -4.70 9.22 37.87
C VAL A 829 -3.61 9.16 36.80
N LEU A 830 -3.11 7.95 36.50
CA LEU A 830 -1.87 7.77 35.73
C LEU A 830 -1.93 8.37 34.31
N ASP A 831 -3.10 8.36 33.68
CA ASP A 831 -3.27 8.83 32.29
C ASP A 831 -3.68 10.30 32.16
N LEU A 832 -4.02 10.99 33.27
CA LEU A 832 -4.68 12.31 33.21
C LEU A 832 -3.94 13.45 33.90
N ASN A 833 -2.78 13.20 34.51
CA ASN A 833 -2.03 14.20 35.29
C ASN A 833 -2.92 14.95 36.32
N VAL A 834 -3.91 14.25 36.88
CA VAL A 834 -4.80 14.72 37.94
C VAL A 834 -4.38 14.05 39.25
N SER A 835 -4.27 14.82 40.34
CA SER A 835 -3.97 14.26 41.66
C SER A 835 -4.58 15.07 42.81
N ALA A 836 -4.72 14.43 43.97
CA ALA A 836 -5.15 15.03 45.22
C ALA A 836 -4.34 14.48 46.41
N LEU A 837 -4.32 15.21 47.53
CA LEU A 837 -3.75 14.76 48.80
C LEU A 837 -4.86 14.50 49.81
N THR A 838 -4.67 13.52 50.69
CA THR A 838 -5.60 13.29 51.80
C THR A 838 -5.50 14.35 52.90
N ASP A 839 -6.64 14.66 53.51
CA ASP A 839 -6.72 15.49 54.72
C ASP A 839 -6.41 14.71 56.02
N GLU A 840 -6.58 15.34 57.19
CA GLU A 840 -6.31 14.74 58.51
C GLU A 840 -7.22 13.53 58.83
N ASP A 841 -8.42 13.45 58.23
CA ASP A 841 -9.33 12.31 58.35
C ASP A 841 -8.99 11.18 57.35
N GLY A 842 -8.02 11.41 56.45
CA GLY A 842 -7.65 10.50 55.37
C GLY A 842 -8.48 10.66 54.12
N TYR A 843 -9.36 11.66 54.03
CA TYR A 843 -10.27 11.87 52.92
C TYR A 843 -9.61 12.55 51.73
N PHE A 844 -9.96 12.15 50.50
CA PHE A 844 -9.60 12.84 49.27
C PHE A 844 -10.80 13.01 48.32
N GLU A 845 -10.74 14.04 47.48
CA GLU A 845 -11.65 14.29 46.36
C GLU A 845 -10.85 14.76 45.13
N LEU A 846 -11.15 14.21 43.96
CA LEU A 846 -10.61 14.64 42.66
C LEU A 846 -11.67 14.52 41.56
N SER A 847 -11.56 15.33 40.50
CA SER A 847 -12.48 15.30 39.34
C SER A 847 -11.81 14.65 38.13
N VAL A 848 -12.49 13.70 37.49
CA VAL A 848 -12.04 13.02 36.26
C VAL A 848 -13.15 12.97 35.21
N PRO A 849 -12.84 12.87 33.91
CA PRO A 849 -13.84 12.59 32.88
C PRO A 849 -14.54 11.24 33.08
N GLN A 850 -15.68 11.02 32.44
CA GLN A 850 -16.32 9.72 32.33
C GLN A 850 -15.48 8.84 31.41
N SER A 851 -15.37 7.57 31.76
CA SER A 851 -14.59 6.61 31.01
C SER A 851 -15.30 5.26 30.96
N ASN A 852 -15.61 4.80 29.76
CA ASN A 852 -16.12 3.45 29.49
C ASN A 852 -15.01 2.39 29.56
N THR A 853 -13.74 2.82 29.54
CA THR A 853 -12.57 1.94 29.65
C THR A 853 -11.93 2.00 31.03
N GLY A 854 -12.25 3.01 31.83
CA GLY A 854 -11.81 3.14 33.21
C GLY A 854 -10.57 4.02 33.42
N TYR A 855 -10.03 3.97 34.64
CA TYR A 855 -8.79 4.63 35.06
C TYR A 855 -7.96 3.74 36.00
N ASP A 856 -6.64 3.95 35.96
CA ASP A 856 -5.70 3.47 36.97
C ASP A 856 -5.35 4.59 37.94
N PHE A 857 -5.56 4.30 39.23
CA PHE A 857 -5.23 5.18 40.33
C PHE A 857 -4.01 4.66 41.06
N LYS A 858 -3.07 5.55 41.37
CA LYS A 858 -1.92 5.23 42.24
C LYS A 858 -2.02 6.02 43.54
N VAL A 859 -1.92 5.31 44.66
CA VAL A 859 -1.86 5.88 46.01
C VAL A 859 -0.42 5.74 46.51
N SER A 860 0.17 6.86 46.91
CA SER A 860 1.57 6.90 47.33
C SER A 860 1.83 7.90 48.46
N LYS A 861 2.89 7.66 49.22
CA LYS A 861 3.46 8.55 50.24
C LYS A 861 4.91 8.14 50.47
N THR A 862 5.79 9.09 50.78
CA THR A 862 7.21 8.81 51.08
C THR A 862 7.34 7.74 52.16
N ASN A 863 8.21 6.75 51.91
CA ASN A 863 8.45 5.58 52.76
C ASN A 863 7.25 4.61 52.92
N TYR A 864 6.22 4.72 52.08
CA TYR A 864 5.11 3.76 51.99
C TYR A 864 5.15 3.02 50.66
N LEU A 865 4.85 1.73 50.69
CA LEU A 865 4.72 0.92 49.49
C LEU A 865 3.50 1.38 48.68
N SER A 866 3.74 1.88 47.46
CA SER A 866 2.66 2.42 46.62
C SER A 866 1.63 1.35 46.23
N ARG A 867 0.37 1.76 46.08
CA ARG A 867 -0.76 0.87 45.72
C ARG A 867 -1.43 1.35 44.45
N GLU A 868 -1.63 0.46 43.49
CA GLU A 868 -2.37 0.73 42.26
C GLU A 868 -3.77 0.10 42.30
N ILE A 869 -4.75 0.81 41.74
CA ILE A 869 -6.16 0.42 41.76
C ILE A 869 -6.77 0.70 40.39
N ARG A 870 -7.24 -0.35 39.71
CA ARG A 870 -8.00 -0.24 38.45
C ARG A 870 -9.49 -0.06 38.73
N LYS A 871 -10.14 0.85 38.01
CA LYS A 871 -11.61 0.91 37.88
C LYS A 871 -11.96 0.92 36.41
N ASP A 872 -12.62 -0.14 35.93
CA ASP A 872 -12.86 -0.36 34.49
C ASP A 872 -13.94 0.55 33.88
N ILE A 873 -14.83 1.13 34.69
CA ILE A 873 -15.92 1.97 34.22
C ILE A 873 -16.16 3.09 35.24
N VAL A 874 -16.15 4.35 34.78
CA VAL A 874 -16.44 5.55 35.56
C VAL A 874 -17.46 6.38 34.79
N LEU A 875 -18.75 6.25 35.13
CA LEU A 875 -19.86 6.92 34.42
C LEU A 875 -20.60 7.94 35.28
N GLY A 876 -20.14 8.16 36.51
CA GLY A 876 -20.71 9.08 37.47
C GLY A 876 -19.81 9.21 38.69
N ASP A 877 -20.22 10.09 39.62
CA ASP A 877 -19.56 10.24 40.92
C ASP A 877 -19.43 8.88 41.62
N MET A 878 -18.25 8.58 42.14
CA MET A 878 -17.99 7.33 42.82
C MET A 878 -16.95 7.47 43.91
N ALA A 879 -16.94 6.50 44.83
CA ALA A 879 -15.93 6.40 45.88
C ALA A 879 -15.00 5.20 45.60
N LEU A 880 -13.68 5.39 45.69
CA LEU A 880 -12.71 4.29 45.66
C LEU A 880 -12.71 3.49 46.97
N SER A 881 -13.07 4.13 48.07
CA SER A 881 -13.18 3.58 49.42
C SER A 881 -14.14 4.41 50.28
N SER A 882 -14.53 3.89 51.45
CA SER A 882 -15.34 4.62 52.42
C SER A 882 -14.60 4.82 53.74
N LYS A 883 -15.14 5.63 54.64
CA LYS A 883 -14.56 5.83 55.98
C LYS A 883 -14.54 4.52 56.79
N GLU A 884 -15.50 3.64 56.57
CA GLU A 884 -15.61 2.32 57.21
C GLU A 884 -14.72 1.26 56.54
N SER A 885 -14.23 1.51 55.33
CA SER A 885 -13.38 0.59 54.56
C SER A 885 -12.36 1.37 53.73
N PRO A 886 -11.39 2.03 54.40
CA PRO A 886 -10.39 2.87 53.73
C PRO A 886 -9.40 2.05 52.91
N LEU A 887 -8.74 2.70 51.96
CA LEU A 887 -7.60 2.15 51.24
C LEU A 887 -6.43 2.05 52.21
N ILE A 888 -6.08 0.82 52.55
CA ILE A 888 -4.94 0.56 53.43
C ILE A 888 -3.63 0.72 52.65
N LEU A 889 -2.68 1.45 53.22
CA LEU A 889 -1.31 1.60 52.73
C LEU A 889 -0.30 1.10 53.76
N TRP A 890 0.76 0.44 53.30
CA TRP A 890 1.79 -0.19 54.15
C TRP A 890 3.04 0.68 54.20
N ALA A 891 3.43 1.07 55.42
CA ALA A 891 4.71 1.72 55.67
C ALA A 891 5.86 0.71 55.50
N GLY A 892 6.99 1.15 54.94
CA GLY A 892 8.22 0.37 54.97
C GLY A 892 8.96 0.16 53.64
N ASP A 893 8.52 0.74 52.52
CA ASP A 893 9.30 0.80 51.28
C ASP A 893 10.08 2.12 51.30
N ILE A 894 11.25 2.09 51.94
CA ILE A 894 11.98 3.28 52.34
C ILE A 894 12.78 3.82 51.17
N GLU A 895 12.69 5.13 50.94
CA GLU A 895 13.45 5.78 49.90
C GLU A 895 14.93 5.88 50.28
N ILE A 896 15.80 5.40 49.40
CA ILE A 896 17.26 5.55 49.49
C ILE A 896 17.69 6.47 48.35
N ASP A 897 18.33 7.59 48.69
CA ASP A 897 18.68 8.67 47.74
C ASP A 897 17.48 9.22 46.94
N GLY A 898 16.29 9.24 47.56
CA GLY A 898 15.05 9.75 46.96
C GLY A 898 14.35 8.77 46.01
N HIS A 899 14.73 7.48 46.06
CA HIS A 899 14.15 6.43 45.25
C HIS A 899 13.72 5.24 46.10
N SER A 900 12.46 4.80 45.98
CA SER A 900 11.99 3.51 46.52
C SER A 900 12.24 2.39 45.51
N ASN A 901 12.38 1.15 46.00
CA ASN A 901 12.62 -0.02 45.15
C ASN A 901 11.32 -0.80 44.84
N GLY A 902 10.19 -0.36 45.39
CA GLY A 902 8.87 -0.98 45.21
C GLY A 902 8.66 -2.27 46.01
N ALA A 903 9.47 -2.52 47.06
CA ALA A 903 9.43 -3.73 47.85
C ALA A 903 9.83 -3.51 49.32
N ILE A 904 8.96 -3.90 50.25
CA ILE A 904 9.29 -3.92 51.69
C ILE A 904 10.14 -5.15 51.97
N ASN A 905 11.43 -4.97 52.25
CA ASN A 905 12.39 -6.05 52.43
C ASN A 905 13.51 -5.68 53.44
N MET A 906 14.59 -6.46 53.46
CA MET A 906 15.68 -6.27 54.43
C MET A 906 16.45 -4.96 54.19
N SER A 907 16.46 -4.41 52.97
CA SER A 907 17.08 -3.11 52.70
C SER A 907 16.46 -2.00 53.54
N ASP A 908 15.13 -2.01 53.68
CA ASP A 908 14.39 -0.99 54.42
C ASP A 908 14.68 -1.09 55.92
N ILE A 909 14.72 -2.31 56.44
CA ILE A 909 15.10 -2.57 57.84
C ILE A 909 16.52 -2.09 58.12
N VAL A 910 17.46 -2.33 57.20
CA VAL A 910 18.84 -1.84 57.33
C VAL A 910 18.89 -0.31 57.35
N GLU A 911 18.06 0.36 56.56
CA GLU A 911 17.97 1.82 56.56
C GLU A 911 17.45 2.34 57.90
N MET A 912 16.40 1.74 58.45
CA MET A 912 15.88 2.11 59.78
C MET A 912 16.90 1.88 60.90
N ILE A 913 17.73 0.83 60.81
CA ILE A 913 18.76 0.55 61.80
C ILE A 913 19.77 1.70 61.92
N LYS A 914 20.04 2.44 60.83
CA LYS A 914 20.98 3.58 60.86
C LYS A 914 20.52 4.72 61.76
N VAL A 915 19.21 4.82 61.98
CA VAL A 915 18.56 5.87 62.79
C VAL A 915 17.84 5.28 64.01
N PHE A 916 18.18 4.04 64.39
CA PHE A 916 17.55 3.35 65.51
C PHE A 916 17.91 3.99 66.86
N ASP A 917 16.93 4.05 67.76
CA ASP A 917 17.02 4.66 69.10
C ASP A 917 17.25 6.18 69.08
N THR A 918 16.84 6.85 68.00
CA THR A 918 16.89 8.32 67.86
C THR A 918 15.55 8.97 68.19
N THR A 919 15.60 10.23 68.62
CA THR A 919 14.47 11.10 68.96
C THR A 919 14.65 12.48 68.31
N PRO A 920 13.64 13.36 68.25
CA PRO A 920 13.74 14.67 67.57
C PRO A 920 14.85 15.62 68.04
N ILE A 921 15.52 15.32 69.17
CA ILE A 921 16.68 16.09 69.64
C ILE A 921 18.02 15.62 69.04
N ASP A 922 18.04 14.43 68.44
CA ASP A 922 19.21 13.81 67.83
C ASP A 922 19.36 14.28 66.38
N ALA A 923 20.59 14.51 65.92
CA ALA A 923 20.85 15.06 64.58
C ALA A 923 20.51 14.08 63.46
N GLU A 924 20.55 12.78 63.79
CA GLU A 924 20.30 11.66 62.90
C GLU A 924 18.81 11.26 62.83
N TYR A 925 17.94 11.88 63.64
CA TYR A 925 16.51 11.58 63.64
C TYR A 925 15.85 11.96 62.32
N ASN A 926 15.14 11.00 61.72
CA ASN A 926 14.37 11.19 60.50
C ASN A 926 12.87 11.03 60.79
N ALA A 927 12.13 12.14 60.78
CA ALA A 927 10.70 12.14 61.05
C ALA A 927 9.89 11.27 60.07
N ASP A 928 10.38 11.04 58.85
CA ASP A 928 9.72 10.19 57.85
C ASP A 928 9.91 8.68 58.11
N MET A 929 10.77 8.31 59.07
CA MET A 929 11.00 6.93 59.52
C MET A 929 10.40 6.66 60.91
N ASP A 930 9.92 7.69 61.62
CA ASP A 930 9.03 7.55 62.79
C ASP A 930 7.59 7.31 62.30
N PHE A 931 7.33 6.09 61.82
CA PHE A 931 6.08 5.75 61.16
C PHE A 931 4.86 5.89 62.06
N ASN A 932 5.01 5.61 63.36
CA ASN A 932 3.92 5.73 64.31
C ASN A 932 3.80 7.13 64.93
N LYS A 933 4.75 8.04 64.66
CA LYS A 933 4.80 9.42 65.13
C LYS A 933 4.79 9.54 66.66
N ASP A 934 5.46 8.63 67.38
CA ASP A 934 5.62 8.71 68.84
C ASP A 934 6.86 9.49 69.29
N ASN A 935 7.55 10.15 68.35
CA ASN A 935 8.79 10.92 68.52
C ASN A 935 9.98 10.05 68.93
N ALA A 936 10.00 8.78 68.53
CA ALA A 936 11.14 7.90 68.75
C ALA A 936 11.21 6.81 67.68
N ILE A 937 12.30 6.73 66.92
CA ILE A 937 12.50 5.64 65.96
C ILE A 937 13.04 4.42 66.71
N ASN A 938 12.18 3.45 66.96
CA ASN A 938 12.52 2.31 67.80
C ASN A 938 11.99 0.98 67.23
N LEU A 939 12.01 -0.07 68.05
CA LEU A 939 11.58 -1.40 67.60
C LEU A 939 10.11 -1.42 67.15
N LYS A 940 9.25 -0.51 67.65
CA LYS A 940 7.86 -0.39 67.19
C LYS A 940 7.76 -0.03 65.71
N ASP A 941 8.60 0.89 65.23
CA ASP A 941 8.62 1.31 63.83
C ASP A 941 9.15 0.18 62.93
N ILE A 942 10.20 -0.50 63.38
CA ILE A 942 10.72 -1.70 62.71
C ILE A 942 9.62 -2.79 62.63
N LEU A 943 8.82 -2.98 63.69
CA LEU A 943 7.72 -3.94 63.69
C LEU A 943 6.60 -3.56 62.70
N ILE A 944 6.36 -2.26 62.47
CA ILE A 944 5.42 -1.78 61.45
C ILE A 944 5.88 -2.21 60.06
N VAL A 945 7.18 -2.05 59.76
CA VAL A 945 7.76 -2.49 58.47
C VAL A 945 7.76 -4.02 58.35
N ILE A 946 8.16 -4.74 59.40
CA ILE A 946 8.19 -6.22 59.40
C ILE A 946 6.80 -6.84 59.18
N LYS A 947 5.73 -6.15 59.59
CA LYS A 947 4.34 -6.62 59.40
C LYS A 947 4.03 -6.98 57.95
N HIS A 948 4.67 -6.30 56.99
CA HIS A 948 4.51 -6.51 55.55
C HIS A 948 5.83 -6.90 54.87
N PHE A 949 6.72 -7.58 55.57
CA PHE A 949 8.02 -8.00 55.04
C PHE A 949 7.89 -8.93 53.81
N ASN A 950 8.77 -8.74 52.82
CA ASN A 950 8.77 -9.40 51.52
C ASN A 950 7.49 -9.16 50.69
N THR A 951 6.97 -7.93 50.70
CA THR A 951 5.82 -7.55 49.87
C THR A 951 6.19 -6.52 48.80
N THR A 952 5.46 -6.55 47.69
CA THR A 952 5.47 -5.54 46.61
C THR A 952 4.04 -5.05 46.36
N SER A 953 3.86 -4.03 45.51
CA SER A 953 2.53 -3.49 45.21
C SER A 953 1.51 -4.54 44.73
N ASN A 954 1.97 -5.66 44.16
CA ASN A 954 1.12 -6.77 43.74
C ASN A 954 0.51 -7.58 44.90
N ASN A 955 0.98 -7.37 46.13
CA ASN A 955 0.48 -8.09 47.31
C ASN A 955 -0.71 -7.41 47.98
N TYR A 956 -1.04 -6.16 47.61
CA TYR A 956 -2.30 -5.55 48.03
C TYR A 956 -3.48 -6.38 47.50
N LYS A 957 -4.48 -6.62 48.37
CA LYS A 957 -5.69 -7.37 48.03
C LYS A 957 -6.79 -6.48 47.47
#